data_AF-N8VKG0-F1
#
_entry.id   AF-N8VKG0-F1
#
_cell.length_a   1.000
_cell.length_b   1.000
_cell.length_c   1.000
_cell.angle_alpha   90.00
_cell.angle_beta   90.00
_cell.angle_gamma   90.00
#
_symmetry.space_group_name_H-M   'P 1'
#
loop_
_entity.id
_entity.type
_entity.pdbx_description
1 polymer ?
#
loop_
_entity_poly.entity_id
_entity_poly.type
_entity_poly.pdbx_seq_one_letter_code
_entity_poly.pdbx_strand_id
1 'polypeptide(L)'
;MRAYADGISITKNSPTDHIGTTFKINAGSDTGTGKAGVDLSIVSRYGTIAADAFKICDAAGNNCGQSPFGLTVQSTKDATLHFITQDGLFSPTSLSTAEISWVDVNIYLSNLENTAQPLSSTINQLILKGFNFNVKGQGYMYVDPIKGLVLSTEPGSGTGTSGYFDLNRVCTDAASCATDGLKAWNSKPGLNIDFVAKKNSGNINGKTTYNVDNTSGMIRVGASGRLKNASLTIRGTNGATDTNGAILGKAYSAADVASTANIMGSSGIAMRVKADFTNDGSNPTTLELGHGGDNAYALQFSNFSPLLIRKQNNGGAFNPDAAYFDSGNVYVNLANTKRLALPENSALNAAPFLAGKLTISDDYKQLVHSATGANPNAVVVATRGTDFQALSRHTEFIADQKIYNDGDTSNDPSSTQATTGTWGLGLPFYNLNSNLAIYGTTFTGKPYGSAAVENAQRLGFSLGMTTQGVSADGSKTTSILLIDGKKYSPTSFDATTKVRNADPAGDPINYYIGVRNIDMLLKGYGSIGMENGSLNLNIPDFMFAAAGQVAVGYLPGSQYKTSLGGTAKYAPIDGFLTTKDVLFGLRLRMAGSVDMTMVPGGTTAESNFISFDGNLNLTSGAVQIVEPVDGSIIGLDNITGKLGFSNQIKIHKDNVDFNTAFTINPNKDAAGVLRIKDFNLYPATGGVPGNAQRLGEMVFTGGKITSNFNITPH
;
A
#
# COMPACT_ATOMS: atom_id res chain seq x y z
N MET A 1 8.03 -24.47 13.29
CA MET A 1 6.63 -24.01 13.42
C MET A 1 5.84 -24.51 12.21
N ARG A 2 4.54 -24.70 12.36
CA ARG A 2 3.61 -25.18 11.32
C ARG A 2 2.26 -24.46 11.44
N ALA A 3 1.53 -24.33 10.34
CA ALA A 3 0.19 -23.75 10.34
C ALA A 3 -0.88 -24.86 10.40
N TYR A 4 -1.95 -24.61 11.14
CA TYR A 4 -3.08 -25.52 11.35
C TYR A 4 -4.39 -24.77 11.06
N ALA A 5 -5.33 -25.46 10.39
CA ALA A 5 -6.67 -24.97 10.15
C ALA A 5 -7.67 -25.95 10.78
N ASP A 6 -8.53 -25.44 11.67
CA ASP A 6 -9.52 -26.22 12.41
C ASP A 6 -10.93 -25.96 11.85
N GLY A 7 -11.83 -26.93 11.99
CA GLY A 7 -13.25 -26.75 11.62
C GLY A 7 -13.48 -26.57 10.11
N ILE A 8 -12.71 -27.27 9.28
CA ILE A 8 -12.81 -27.11 7.82
C ILE A 8 -14.16 -27.66 7.32
N SER A 9 -14.89 -26.84 6.55
CA SER A 9 -16.10 -27.24 5.85
C SER A 9 -16.08 -26.78 4.39
N ILE A 10 -16.68 -27.59 3.51
CA ILE A 10 -16.82 -27.30 2.08
C ILE A 10 -18.29 -27.45 1.74
N THR A 11 -18.92 -26.37 1.28
CA THR A 11 -20.36 -26.35 0.98
C THR A 11 -20.63 -25.63 -0.33
N LYS A 12 -21.71 -26.01 -1.02
CA LYS A 12 -22.22 -25.24 -2.16
C LYS A 12 -22.72 -23.87 -1.70
N ASN A 13 -22.59 -22.85 -2.54
CA ASN A 13 -23.15 -21.52 -2.25
C ASN A 13 -24.68 -21.54 -2.35
N SER A 14 -25.20 -22.32 -3.30
CA SER A 14 -26.62 -22.57 -3.55
C SER A 14 -26.84 -24.08 -3.75
N PRO A 15 -28.00 -24.65 -3.42
CA PRO A 15 -28.33 -26.05 -3.74
C PRO A 15 -28.12 -26.42 -5.21
N THR A 16 -28.32 -25.45 -6.12
CA THR A 16 -28.20 -25.61 -7.58
C THR A 16 -26.77 -25.46 -8.09
N ASP A 17 -25.83 -24.97 -7.28
CA ASP A 17 -24.43 -24.79 -7.71
C ASP A 17 -23.73 -26.16 -7.86
N HIS A 18 -22.82 -26.23 -8.84
CA HIS A 18 -21.87 -27.34 -8.93
C HIS A 18 -20.56 -26.98 -8.24
N ILE A 19 -19.99 -27.94 -7.52
CA ILE A 19 -18.61 -27.91 -7.05
C ILE A 19 -17.88 -28.97 -7.87
N GLY A 20 -16.70 -28.63 -8.38
CA GLY A 20 -15.90 -29.56 -9.15
C GLY A 20 -14.67 -28.92 -9.76
N THR A 21 -13.71 -29.76 -10.12
CA THR A 21 -12.50 -29.37 -10.83
C THR A 21 -12.34 -30.24 -12.07
N THR A 22 -12.14 -29.61 -13.22
CA THR A 22 -11.80 -30.28 -14.48
C THR A 22 -10.33 -30.05 -14.78
N PHE A 23 -9.61 -31.13 -15.07
CA PHE A 23 -8.21 -31.09 -15.52
C PHE A 23 -8.14 -31.61 -16.95
N LYS A 24 -7.49 -30.86 -17.84
CA LYS A 24 -7.16 -31.28 -19.21
C LYS A 24 -5.66 -31.15 -19.40
N ILE A 25 -5.02 -32.21 -19.89
CA ILE A 25 -3.59 -32.25 -20.15
C ILE A 25 -3.40 -32.80 -21.56
N ASN A 26 -2.88 -31.97 -22.46
CA ASN A 26 -2.42 -32.39 -23.77
C ASN A 26 -0.89 -32.28 -23.78
N ALA A 27 -0.21 -33.36 -24.10
CA ALA A 27 1.24 -33.37 -24.28
C ALA A 27 1.58 -33.92 -25.66
N GLY A 28 2.58 -33.35 -26.30
CA GLY A 28 3.01 -33.77 -27.63
C GLY A 28 4.40 -33.26 -27.94
N SER A 29 5.03 -33.86 -28.94
CA SER A 29 6.31 -33.42 -29.48
C SER A 29 6.16 -32.92 -30.91
N ASP A 30 6.86 -31.83 -31.21
CA ASP A 30 6.99 -31.34 -32.57
C ASP A 30 8.03 -32.20 -33.31
N THR A 31 7.63 -32.82 -34.43
CA THR A 31 8.47 -33.76 -35.18
C THR A 31 9.62 -33.09 -35.94
N GLY A 32 9.55 -31.78 -36.19
CA GLY A 32 10.58 -31.01 -36.88
C GLY A 32 11.68 -30.47 -35.94
N THR A 33 11.33 -30.18 -34.69
CA THR A 33 12.24 -29.60 -33.68
C THR A 33 12.64 -30.59 -32.59
N GLY A 34 11.91 -31.70 -32.45
CA GLY A 34 12.13 -32.70 -31.38
C GLY A 34 11.73 -32.21 -29.98
N LYS A 35 11.13 -31.02 -29.86
CA LYS A 35 10.75 -30.40 -28.60
C LYS A 35 9.38 -30.90 -28.14
N ALA A 36 9.23 -31.10 -26.83
CA ALA A 36 7.97 -31.51 -26.23
C ALA A 36 7.26 -30.32 -25.58
N GLY A 37 5.96 -30.16 -25.82
CA GLY A 37 5.13 -29.14 -25.20
C GLY A 37 4.04 -29.73 -24.30
N VAL A 38 3.51 -28.90 -23.40
CA VAL A 38 2.38 -29.25 -22.54
C VAL A 38 1.33 -28.14 -22.61
N ASP A 39 0.08 -28.52 -22.82
CA ASP A 39 -1.11 -27.68 -22.63
C ASP A 39 -1.89 -28.24 -21.43
N LEU A 40 -1.80 -27.54 -20.30
CA LEU A 40 -2.41 -27.89 -19.03
C LEU A 40 -3.49 -26.86 -18.69
N SER A 41 -4.76 -27.28 -18.64
CA SER A 41 -5.89 -26.46 -18.22
C SER A 41 -6.58 -27.06 -17.00
N ILE A 42 -6.74 -26.25 -15.96
CA ILE A 42 -7.44 -26.57 -14.73
C ILE A 42 -8.55 -25.54 -14.55
N VAL A 43 -9.79 -25.99 -14.48
CA VAL A 43 -10.97 -25.14 -14.23
C VAL A 43 -11.66 -25.65 -12.99
N SER A 44 -11.85 -24.81 -11.98
CA SER A 44 -12.34 -25.21 -10.67
C SER A 44 -13.40 -24.26 -10.13
N ARG A 45 -14.52 -24.83 -9.66
CA ARG A 45 -15.51 -24.14 -8.83
C ARG A 45 -15.59 -24.84 -7.49
N TYR A 46 -15.22 -24.15 -6.42
CA TYR A 46 -15.06 -24.76 -5.10
C TYR A 46 -16.14 -24.37 -4.07
N GLY A 47 -17.16 -23.61 -4.49
CA GLY A 47 -18.24 -23.19 -3.59
C GLY A 47 -17.69 -22.34 -2.44
N THR A 48 -18.10 -22.62 -1.21
CA THR A 48 -17.61 -22.00 0.02
C THR A 48 -16.73 -22.99 0.79
N ILE A 49 -15.46 -22.67 0.96
CA ILE A 49 -14.51 -23.38 1.84
C ILE A 49 -14.29 -22.51 3.07
N ALA A 50 -14.68 -22.98 4.25
CA ALA A 50 -14.54 -22.26 5.51
C ALA A 50 -13.65 -23.02 6.49
N ALA A 51 -12.81 -22.29 7.23
CA ALA A 51 -12.08 -22.78 8.40
C ALA A 51 -12.41 -21.87 9.59
N ASP A 52 -12.88 -22.47 10.68
CA ASP A 52 -13.32 -21.74 11.87
C ASP A 52 -12.14 -21.07 12.59
N ALA A 53 -10.94 -21.65 12.49
CA ALA A 53 -9.73 -21.10 13.09
C ALA A 53 -8.48 -21.42 12.29
N PHE A 54 -7.52 -20.49 12.29
CA PHE A 54 -6.18 -20.68 11.76
C PHE A 54 -5.13 -20.40 12.83
N LYS A 55 -4.24 -21.35 13.12
CA LYS A 55 -3.27 -21.25 14.22
C LYS A 55 -1.87 -21.57 13.73
N ILE A 56 -0.87 -20.95 14.37
CA ILE A 56 0.54 -21.28 14.17
C ILE A 56 1.04 -21.97 15.41
N CYS A 57 1.56 -23.18 15.23
CA CYS A 57 2.06 -24.01 16.30
C CYS A 57 3.56 -24.27 16.16
N ASP A 58 4.17 -24.77 17.22
CA ASP A 58 5.53 -25.32 17.15
C ASP A 58 5.64 -26.50 16.16
N ALA A 59 6.85 -27.03 15.97
CA ALA A 59 7.06 -28.11 15.01
C ALA A 59 6.38 -29.43 15.40
N ALA A 60 6.14 -29.64 16.70
CA ALA A 60 5.48 -30.83 17.24
C ALA A 60 3.94 -30.70 17.23
N GLY A 61 3.41 -29.49 17.07
CA GLY A 61 1.98 -29.20 17.16
C GLY A 61 1.45 -29.07 18.60
N ASN A 62 2.34 -29.08 19.61
CA ASN A 62 1.93 -29.12 21.02
C ASN A 62 1.62 -27.73 21.58
N ASN A 63 2.32 -26.69 21.09
CA ASN A 63 2.11 -25.31 21.53
C ASN A 63 1.63 -24.45 20.36
N CYS A 64 0.34 -24.12 20.36
CA CYS A 64 -0.31 -23.28 19.36
C CYS A 64 -0.57 -21.87 19.89
N GLY A 65 -0.33 -20.87 19.05
CA GLY A 65 -0.81 -19.52 19.29
C GLY A 65 -2.35 -19.44 19.21
N GLN A 66 -2.91 -18.30 19.60
CA GLN A 66 -4.33 -18.03 19.40
C GLN A 66 -4.65 -17.93 17.90
N SER A 67 -5.90 -18.16 17.53
CA SER A 67 -6.37 -17.92 16.17
C SER A 67 -6.72 -16.44 15.98
N PRO A 68 -6.22 -15.74 14.94
CA PRO A 68 -6.57 -14.34 14.70
C PRO A 68 -7.97 -14.16 14.09
N PHE A 69 -8.48 -15.17 13.38
CA PHE A 69 -9.77 -15.14 12.68
C PHE A 69 -10.16 -16.54 12.18
N GLY A 70 -11.42 -16.71 11.81
CA GLY A 70 -11.84 -17.72 10.85
C GLY A 70 -11.59 -17.23 9.42
N LEU A 71 -11.19 -18.13 8.50
CA LEU A 71 -10.89 -17.81 7.11
C LEU A 71 -11.84 -18.58 6.20
N THR A 72 -12.56 -17.87 5.34
CA THR A 72 -13.46 -18.48 4.36
C THR A 72 -13.21 -17.93 2.97
N VAL A 73 -13.17 -18.80 1.98
CA VAL A 73 -13.04 -18.46 0.56
C VAL A 73 -14.28 -18.97 -0.17
N GLN A 74 -14.94 -18.10 -0.91
CA GLN A 74 -16.15 -18.40 -1.65
C GLN A 74 -15.97 -18.04 -3.13
N SER A 75 -16.03 -19.04 -4.00
CA SER A 75 -16.00 -18.86 -5.46
C SER A 75 -17.43 -18.72 -5.98
N THR A 76 -17.73 -17.62 -6.66
CA THR A 76 -19.02 -17.38 -7.35
C THR A 76 -18.95 -17.77 -8.83
N LYS A 77 -17.73 -17.81 -9.39
CA LYS A 77 -17.41 -18.17 -10.77
C LYS A 77 -16.26 -19.18 -10.81
N ASP A 78 -16.08 -19.80 -11.96
CA ASP A 78 -15.01 -20.77 -12.20
C ASP A 78 -13.64 -20.08 -12.15
N ALA A 79 -12.71 -20.64 -11.38
CA ALA A 79 -11.31 -20.26 -11.38
C ALA A 79 -10.56 -21.05 -12.45
N THR A 80 -9.69 -20.39 -13.22
CA THR A 80 -8.94 -21.01 -14.32
C THR A 80 -7.43 -20.89 -14.10
N LEU A 81 -6.72 -21.99 -14.33
CA LEU A 81 -5.26 -22.05 -14.45
C LEU A 81 -4.92 -22.76 -15.76
N HIS A 82 -4.36 -22.05 -16.73
CA HIS A 82 -4.07 -22.58 -18.04
C HIS A 82 -2.64 -22.21 -18.46
N PHE A 83 -1.84 -23.20 -18.83
CA PHE A 83 -0.48 -23.01 -19.31
C PHE A 83 -0.23 -23.80 -20.59
N ILE A 84 0.38 -23.16 -21.58
CA ILE A 84 0.83 -23.81 -22.81
C ILE A 84 2.32 -23.54 -22.98
N THR A 85 3.10 -24.62 -23.09
CA THR A 85 4.55 -24.56 -23.34
C THR A 85 4.91 -25.29 -24.63
N GLN A 86 6.00 -24.86 -25.27
CA GLN A 86 6.48 -25.42 -26.55
C GLN A 86 7.79 -26.21 -26.41
N ASP A 87 8.53 -26.04 -25.31
CA ASP A 87 9.88 -26.58 -25.13
C ASP A 87 10.11 -27.04 -23.68
N GLY A 88 9.20 -27.89 -23.20
CA GLY A 88 9.15 -28.34 -21.81
C GLY A 88 8.57 -27.31 -20.87
N LEU A 89 8.53 -27.63 -19.58
CA LEU A 89 7.92 -26.77 -18.55
C LEU A 89 8.83 -25.62 -18.10
N PHE A 90 10.16 -25.82 -18.16
CA PHE A 90 11.17 -24.92 -17.60
C PHE A 90 12.17 -24.40 -18.65
N SER A 91 11.68 -23.86 -19.77
CA SER A 91 12.54 -23.32 -20.83
C SER A 91 12.83 -21.83 -20.62
N PRO A 92 14.12 -21.43 -20.53
CA PRO A 92 14.48 -20.02 -20.49
C PRO A 92 14.46 -19.35 -21.88
N THR A 93 14.30 -20.12 -22.96
CA THR A 93 14.41 -19.65 -24.35
C THR A 93 13.12 -19.76 -25.15
N SER A 94 12.11 -20.49 -24.66
CA SER A 94 10.84 -20.67 -25.36
C SER A 94 9.70 -19.93 -24.68
N LEU A 95 8.99 -19.14 -25.48
CA LEU A 95 7.81 -18.41 -25.01
C LEU A 95 6.67 -19.39 -24.72
N SER A 96 5.97 -19.15 -23.61
CA SER A 96 4.84 -19.93 -23.13
C SER A 96 3.68 -18.99 -22.83
N THR A 97 2.45 -19.48 -22.93
CA THR A 97 1.26 -18.69 -22.55
C THR A 97 0.76 -19.14 -21.19
N ALA A 98 0.32 -18.18 -20.37
CA ALA A 98 -0.26 -18.44 -19.07
C ALA A 98 -1.57 -17.65 -18.90
N GLU A 99 -2.56 -18.27 -18.29
CA GLU A 99 -3.77 -17.64 -17.78
C GLU A 99 -4.00 -18.11 -16.34
N ILE A 100 -4.10 -17.14 -15.43
CA ILE A 100 -4.44 -17.36 -14.03
C ILE A 100 -5.63 -16.44 -13.75
N SER A 101 -6.81 -17.02 -13.54
CA SER A 101 -8.04 -16.27 -13.43
C SER A 101 -8.81 -16.69 -12.19
N TRP A 102 -8.78 -15.84 -11.17
CA TRP A 102 -9.69 -15.86 -10.04
C TRP A 102 -10.61 -14.66 -10.18
N VAL A 103 -11.90 -14.92 -10.32
CA VAL A 103 -12.87 -13.90 -10.71
C VAL A 103 -14.00 -13.89 -9.71
N ASP A 104 -14.28 -12.73 -9.15
CA ASP A 104 -15.38 -12.49 -8.23
C ASP A 104 -15.37 -13.41 -6.98
N VAL A 105 -14.18 -13.65 -6.44
CA VAL A 105 -14.01 -14.49 -5.25
C VAL A 105 -14.26 -13.66 -3.98
N ASN A 106 -15.12 -14.12 -3.08
CA ASN A 106 -15.28 -13.48 -1.77
C ASN A 106 -14.38 -14.16 -0.73
N ILE A 107 -13.57 -13.39 -0.01
CA ILE A 107 -12.74 -13.90 1.10
C ILE A 107 -13.20 -13.23 2.39
N TYR A 108 -13.54 -14.01 3.39
CA TYR A 108 -14.07 -13.55 4.68
C TYR A 108 -13.04 -13.83 5.78
N LEU A 109 -12.78 -12.81 6.60
CA LEU A 109 -12.09 -12.91 7.88
C LEU A 109 -13.13 -12.72 8.98
N SER A 110 -13.47 -13.80 9.68
CA SER A 110 -14.49 -13.81 10.73
C SER A 110 -13.85 -13.63 12.11
N ASN A 111 -14.38 -12.71 12.92
CA ASN A 111 -13.93 -12.45 14.29
C ASN A 111 -15.05 -12.68 15.30
N LEU A 112 -14.75 -13.49 16.32
CA LEU A 112 -15.62 -13.71 17.47
C LEU A 112 -15.45 -12.57 18.49
N GLU A 113 -16.53 -11.94 18.91
CA GLU A 113 -16.49 -10.91 19.97
C GLU A 113 -16.19 -11.51 21.36
N ASN A 114 -16.35 -12.83 21.53
CA ASN A 114 -15.96 -13.55 22.75
C ASN A 114 -15.60 -15.02 22.42
N THR A 115 -14.31 -15.34 22.46
CA THR A 115 -13.82 -16.70 22.16
C THR A 115 -14.19 -17.73 23.22
N ALA A 116 -14.60 -17.33 24.43
CA ALA A 116 -15.03 -18.26 25.47
C ALA A 116 -16.46 -18.78 25.25
N GLN A 117 -17.25 -18.17 24.36
CA GLN A 117 -18.63 -18.56 24.04
C GLN A 117 -18.84 -18.72 22.53
N PRO A 118 -18.09 -19.60 21.84
CA PRO A 118 -18.02 -19.62 20.37
C PRO A 118 -19.35 -19.95 19.68
N LEU A 119 -20.28 -20.64 20.36
CA LEU A 119 -21.58 -21.04 19.78
C LEU A 119 -22.65 -19.93 19.81
N SER A 120 -22.47 -18.92 20.65
CA SER A 120 -23.43 -17.82 20.85
C SER A 120 -22.82 -16.43 20.67
N SER A 121 -21.50 -16.35 20.49
CA SER A 121 -20.79 -15.09 20.27
C SER A 121 -21.19 -14.45 18.94
N THR A 122 -21.31 -13.12 18.95
CA THR A 122 -21.44 -12.33 17.74
C THR A 122 -20.20 -12.49 16.86
N ILE A 123 -20.43 -12.71 15.57
CA ILE A 123 -19.38 -12.81 14.56
C ILE A 123 -19.46 -11.58 13.66
N ASN A 124 -18.36 -10.85 13.57
CA ASN A 124 -18.18 -9.77 12.60
C ASN A 124 -17.22 -10.22 11.50
N GLN A 125 -17.37 -9.69 10.29
CA GLN A 125 -16.58 -10.11 9.13
C GLN A 125 -15.96 -8.94 8.39
N LEU A 126 -14.67 -9.06 8.06
CA LEU A 126 -13.99 -8.23 7.07
C LEU A 126 -13.93 -9.06 5.80
N ILE A 127 -14.40 -8.48 4.70
CA ILE A 127 -14.64 -9.23 3.48
C ILE A 127 -13.88 -8.55 2.35
N LEU A 128 -13.07 -9.32 1.64
CA LEU A 128 -12.62 -8.98 0.28
C LEU A 128 -13.76 -9.34 -0.67
N LYS A 129 -14.56 -8.35 -1.06
CA LYS A 129 -15.74 -8.52 -1.91
C LYS A 129 -15.33 -8.57 -3.38
N GLY A 130 -15.65 -9.66 -4.07
CA GLY A 130 -15.37 -9.80 -5.49
C GLY A 130 -13.90 -9.61 -5.84
N PHE A 131 -13.01 -10.27 -5.09
CA PHE A 131 -11.59 -10.32 -5.37
C PHE A 131 -11.35 -10.84 -6.79
N ASN A 132 -10.56 -10.09 -7.55
CA ASN A 132 -10.12 -10.50 -8.88
C ASN A 132 -8.61 -10.64 -8.89
N PHE A 133 -8.13 -11.70 -9.52
CA PHE A 133 -6.78 -11.86 -10.04
C PHE A 133 -6.88 -12.53 -11.41
N ASN A 134 -7.05 -11.71 -12.44
CA ASN A 134 -7.30 -12.13 -13.81
C ASN A 134 -6.13 -11.73 -14.72
N VAL A 135 -5.13 -12.60 -14.78
CA VAL A 135 -3.88 -12.41 -15.51
C VAL A 135 -3.86 -13.32 -16.72
N LYS A 136 -3.52 -12.78 -17.89
CA LYS A 136 -3.24 -13.56 -19.10
C LYS A 136 -2.03 -12.99 -19.81
N GLY A 137 -1.17 -13.84 -20.35
CA GLY A 137 -0.03 -13.34 -21.10
C GLY A 137 0.90 -14.39 -21.65
N GLN A 138 2.05 -13.89 -22.08
CA GLN A 138 3.13 -14.65 -22.68
C GLN A 138 4.42 -14.36 -21.92
N GLY A 139 5.20 -15.41 -21.65
CA GLY A 139 6.48 -15.28 -20.95
C GLY A 139 7.25 -16.59 -20.88
N TYR A 140 8.18 -16.64 -19.96
CA TYR A 140 9.15 -17.70 -19.75
C TYR A 140 9.03 -18.20 -18.31
N MET A 141 9.17 -19.50 -18.15
CA MET A 141 9.23 -20.16 -16.84
C MET A 141 10.49 -21.01 -16.83
N TYR A 142 11.37 -20.80 -15.85
CA TYR A 142 12.64 -21.52 -15.74
C TYR A 142 13.17 -21.52 -14.30
N VAL A 143 14.20 -22.32 -14.06
CA VAL A 143 14.91 -22.36 -12.78
C VAL A 143 16.30 -21.74 -12.96
N ASP A 144 16.63 -20.80 -12.08
CA ASP A 144 17.90 -20.09 -12.05
C ASP A 144 18.65 -20.43 -10.73
N PRO A 145 19.97 -20.69 -10.76
CA PRO A 145 20.73 -21.06 -9.56
C PRO A 145 20.69 -20.03 -8.42
N ILE A 146 20.49 -18.75 -8.74
CA ILE A 146 20.48 -17.64 -7.79
C ILE A 146 19.04 -17.19 -7.49
N LYS A 147 18.21 -17.09 -8.52
CA LYS A 147 16.84 -16.55 -8.42
C LYS A 147 15.79 -17.60 -8.07
N GLY A 148 16.11 -18.89 -8.15
CA GLY A 148 15.18 -19.99 -7.92
C GLY A 148 14.21 -20.16 -9.09
N LEU A 149 12.93 -20.40 -8.80
CA LEU A 149 11.89 -20.42 -9.82
C LEU A 149 11.65 -19.01 -10.35
N VAL A 150 11.69 -18.83 -11.66
CA VAL A 150 11.49 -17.55 -12.34
C VAL A 150 10.31 -17.67 -13.30
N LEU A 151 9.36 -16.77 -13.16
CA LEU A 151 8.36 -16.44 -14.18
C LEU A 151 8.70 -15.05 -14.70
N SER A 152 8.91 -14.87 -16.00
CA SER A 152 9.28 -13.57 -16.56
C SER A 152 8.72 -13.32 -17.95
N THR A 153 8.46 -12.06 -18.31
CA THR A 153 8.18 -11.69 -19.70
C THR A 153 9.47 -11.63 -20.53
N GLU A 154 10.64 -11.55 -19.90
CA GLU A 154 11.91 -11.47 -20.60
C GLU A 154 12.58 -12.85 -20.73
N PRO A 155 13.25 -13.12 -21.86
CA PRO A 155 13.95 -14.38 -22.06
C PRO A 155 15.08 -14.55 -21.03
N GLY A 156 15.17 -15.72 -20.42
CA GLY A 156 16.24 -16.05 -19.46
C GLY A 156 17.63 -16.09 -20.11
N SER A 157 17.71 -16.32 -21.42
CA SER A 157 18.94 -16.23 -22.21
C SER A 157 19.41 -14.80 -22.48
N GLY A 158 18.56 -13.79 -22.23
CA GLY A 158 18.81 -12.40 -22.66
C GLY A 158 18.63 -12.16 -24.16
N THR A 159 18.26 -13.19 -24.94
CA THR A 159 18.02 -13.10 -26.38
C THR A 159 16.71 -13.81 -26.74
N GLY A 160 15.77 -13.10 -27.37
CA GLY A 160 14.46 -13.63 -27.74
C GLY A 160 13.39 -12.55 -27.77
N THR A 161 12.15 -12.94 -28.06
CA THR A 161 10.99 -12.04 -28.08
C THR A 161 10.47 -11.80 -26.66
N SER A 162 10.50 -10.55 -26.20
CA SER A 162 9.87 -10.18 -24.93
C SER A 162 8.35 -10.42 -24.97
N GLY A 163 7.83 -11.04 -23.92
CA GLY A 163 6.42 -11.26 -23.68
C GLY A 163 5.74 -10.08 -22.97
N TYR A 164 4.58 -10.35 -22.38
CA TYR A 164 3.80 -9.39 -21.60
C TYR A 164 2.77 -10.12 -20.73
N PHE A 165 2.24 -9.44 -19.70
CA PHE A 165 1.05 -9.88 -18.97
C PHE A 165 -0.03 -8.80 -19.01
N ASP A 166 -1.26 -9.18 -19.28
CA ASP A 166 -2.44 -8.32 -19.20
C ASP A 166 -3.23 -8.65 -17.93
N LEU A 167 -3.46 -7.61 -17.11
CA LEU A 167 -4.45 -7.62 -16.03
C LEU A 167 -5.81 -7.24 -16.64
N ASN A 168 -6.59 -8.25 -16.99
CA ASN A 168 -7.82 -8.07 -17.75
C ASN A 168 -8.99 -7.73 -16.82
N ARG A 169 -9.70 -6.63 -17.12
CA ARG A 169 -10.91 -6.25 -16.38
C ARG A 169 -11.95 -7.37 -16.40
N VAL A 170 -12.74 -7.42 -15.34
CA VAL A 170 -13.79 -8.42 -15.12
C VAL A 170 -15.14 -7.74 -15.20
N CYS A 171 -15.98 -8.19 -16.12
CA CYS A 171 -17.33 -7.67 -16.29
C CYS A 171 -18.20 -7.84 -15.02
N THR A 172 -18.90 -6.79 -14.61
CA THR A 172 -19.87 -6.81 -13.51
C THR A 172 -21.31 -6.93 -13.99
N ASP A 173 -21.62 -6.42 -15.19
CA ASP A 173 -22.94 -6.54 -15.82
C ASP A 173 -22.82 -7.02 -17.27
N ALA A 174 -23.27 -8.24 -17.55
CA ALA A 174 -23.06 -8.88 -18.84
C ALA A 174 -23.72 -8.13 -20.01
N ALA A 175 -24.87 -7.48 -19.79
CA ALA A 175 -25.60 -6.79 -20.84
C ALA A 175 -24.88 -5.51 -21.31
N SER A 176 -24.42 -4.68 -20.37
CA SER A 176 -23.63 -3.48 -20.69
C SER A 176 -22.26 -3.83 -21.24
N CYS A 177 -21.56 -4.84 -20.69
CA CYS A 177 -20.26 -5.26 -21.24
C CYS A 177 -20.35 -5.76 -22.69
N ALA A 178 -21.45 -6.41 -23.06
CA ALA A 178 -21.65 -6.89 -24.43
C ALA A 178 -21.87 -5.74 -25.42
N THR A 179 -22.43 -4.63 -24.97
CA THR A 179 -22.77 -3.46 -25.80
C THR A 179 -21.61 -2.45 -25.86
N ASP A 180 -21.04 -2.11 -24.71
CA ASP A 180 -20.08 -1.00 -24.54
C ASP A 180 -18.62 -1.47 -24.39
N GLY A 181 -18.41 -2.79 -24.33
CA GLY A 181 -17.13 -3.39 -23.95
C GLY A 181 -16.82 -3.20 -22.46
N LEU A 182 -15.58 -3.53 -22.07
CA LEU A 182 -15.13 -3.37 -20.67
C LEU A 182 -14.69 -1.92 -20.40
N LYS A 183 -15.49 -1.21 -19.61
CA LYS A 183 -15.27 0.17 -19.17
C LYS A 183 -15.21 0.23 -17.64
N ALA A 184 -14.68 1.32 -17.08
CA ALA A 184 -14.51 1.44 -15.64
C ALA A 184 -15.82 1.31 -14.84
N TRP A 185 -16.93 1.78 -15.42
CA TRP A 185 -18.26 1.77 -14.80
C TRP A 185 -18.99 0.43 -14.87
N ASN A 186 -18.66 -0.45 -15.83
CA ASN A 186 -19.31 -1.76 -16.02
C ASN A 186 -18.40 -2.97 -15.77
N SER A 187 -17.20 -2.73 -15.24
CA SER A 187 -16.25 -3.78 -14.95
C SER A 187 -15.34 -3.41 -13.79
N LYS A 188 -14.90 -4.42 -13.06
CA LYS A 188 -13.88 -4.29 -12.02
C LYS A 188 -12.49 -4.56 -12.60
N PRO A 189 -11.43 -4.00 -11.97
CA PRO A 189 -10.05 -4.27 -12.34
C PRO A 189 -9.69 -5.75 -12.37
N GLY A 190 -8.70 -6.10 -13.20
CA GLY A 190 -8.17 -7.47 -13.28
C GLY A 190 -7.49 -7.93 -11.99
N LEU A 191 -6.79 -7.03 -11.29
CA LEU A 191 -6.49 -7.17 -9.88
C LEU A 191 -7.43 -6.25 -9.10
N ASN A 192 -8.34 -6.80 -8.31
CA ASN A 192 -9.30 -6.03 -7.50
C ASN A 192 -9.25 -6.48 -6.04
N ILE A 193 -9.05 -5.53 -5.13
CA ILE A 193 -9.07 -5.72 -3.69
C ILE A 193 -10.06 -4.70 -3.12
N ASP A 194 -11.22 -5.16 -2.71
CA ASP A 194 -12.32 -4.33 -2.23
C ASP A 194 -12.71 -4.80 -0.82
N PHE A 195 -12.31 -4.03 0.19
CA PHE A 195 -12.61 -4.34 1.58
C PHE A 195 -13.96 -3.76 1.97
N VAL A 196 -14.80 -4.62 2.54
CA VAL A 196 -16.08 -4.25 3.15
C VAL A 196 -16.22 -4.90 4.52
N ALA A 197 -16.95 -4.24 5.42
CA ALA A 197 -17.24 -4.76 6.74
C ALA A 197 -18.68 -5.28 6.82
N LYS A 198 -18.88 -6.31 7.63
CA LYS A 198 -20.20 -6.83 7.98
C LYS A 198 -20.33 -7.03 9.47
N LYS A 199 -21.33 -6.37 10.04
CA LYS A 199 -21.72 -6.53 11.44
C LYS A 199 -22.61 -7.75 11.60
N ASN A 200 -22.39 -8.53 12.65
CA ASN A 200 -23.25 -9.64 13.05
C ASN A 200 -23.68 -10.53 11.87
N SER A 201 -22.75 -11.29 11.33
CA SER A 201 -23.01 -12.24 10.24
C SER A 201 -23.92 -13.41 10.65
N GLY A 202 -24.45 -13.42 11.87
CA GLY A 202 -25.20 -14.52 12.44
C GLY A 202 -24.29 -15.69 12.86
N ASN A 203 -24.63 -16.29 14.00
CA ASN A 203 -23.99 -17.48 14.54
C ASN A 203 -25.10 -18.43 15.01
N ILE A 204 -25.44 -19.42 14.19
CA ILE A 204 -26.47 -20.41 14.51
C ILE A 204 -25.76 -21.72 14.83
N ASN A 205 -25.75 -22.12 16.11
CA ASN A 205 -25.08 -23.32 16.60
C ASN A 205 -23.59 -23.41 16.18
N GLY A 206 -22.86 -22.31 16.25
CA GLY A 206 -21.44 -22.25 15.85
C GLY A 206 -21.21 -22.09 14.35
N LYS A 207 -22.27 -21.94 13.54
CA LYS A 207 -22.14 -21.77 12.08
C LYS A 207 -22.32 -20.31 11.66
N THR A 208 -21.29 -19.79 10.99
CA THR A 208 -21.24 -18.44 10.42
C THR A 208 -21.99 -18.36 9.09
N THR A 209 -22.72 -17.27 8.84
CA THR A 209 -23.30 -17.00 7.50
C THR A 209 -22.30 -16.25 6.61
N TYR A 210 -22.16 -16.68 5.35
CA TYR A 210 -21.27 -16.07 4.37
C TYR A 210 -22.06 -15.51 3.19
N ASN A 211 -22.20 -14.19 3.15
CA ASN A 211 -22.73 -13.45 1.99
C ASN A 211 -22.26 -11.98 2.06
N VAL A 212 -22.42 -11.27 0.95
CA VAL A 212 -21.98 -9.87 0.77
C VAL A 212 -23.12 -8.85 0.89
N ASP A 213 -24.30 -9.29 1.33
CA ASP A 213 -25.47 -8.42 1.53
C ASP A 213 -25.30 -7.55 2.77
N ASN A 214 -25.82 -6.32 2.70
CA ASN A 214 -25.77 -5.33 3.78
C ASN A 214 -24.35 -5.10 4.31
N THR A 215 -23.38 -5.08 3.40
CA THR A 215 -21.98 -4.78 3.70
C THR A 215 -21.72 -3.28 3.60
N SER A 216 -20.84 -2.79 4.45
CA SER A 216 -20.42 -1.39 4.47
C SER A 216 -19.05 -1.22 3.83
N GLY A 217 -18.95 -0.30 2.88
CA GLY A 217 -17.74 -0.03 2.11
C GLY A 217 -16.59 0.47 2.99
N MET A 218 -15.37 -0.01 2.73
CA MET A 218 -14.16 0.55 3.34
C MET A 218 -13.29 1.15 2.25
N ILE A 219 -12.41 0.35 1.64
CA ILE A 219 -11.44 0.83 0.66
C ILE A 219 -11.33 -0.17 -0.48
N ARG A 220 -11.21 0.35 -1.69
CA ARG A 220 -10.94 -0.41 -2.90
C ARG A 220 -9.63 0.05 -3.51
N VAL A 221 -8.80 -0.93 -3.89
CA VAL A 221 -7.64 -0.73 -4.74
C VAL A 221 -7.70 -1.70 -5.91
N GLY A 222 -7.21 -1.27 -7.07
CA GLY A 222 -7.16 -2.14 -8.22
C GLY A 222 -6.09 -1.79 -9.24
N ALA A 223 -5.78 -2.75 -10.10
CA ALA A 223 -4.86 -2.57 -11.22
C ALA A 223 -5.39 -3.30 -12.46
N SER A 224 -5.19 -2.71 -13.63
CA SER A 224 -5.54 -3.28 -14.93
C SER A 224 -4.52 -2.87 -15.99
N GLY A 225 -4.58 -3.53 -17.14
CA GLY A 225 -3.74 -3.19 -18.28
C GLY A 225 -2.51 -4.07 -18.42
N ARG A 226 -1.69 -3.73 -19.42
CA ARG A 226 -0.50 -4.49 -19.80
C ARG A 226 0.70 -4.13 -18.95
N LEU A 227 1.44 -5.15 -18.53
CA LEU A 227 2.73 -5.07 -17.86
C LEU A 227 3.81 -5.70 -18.74
N LYS A 228 4.97 -5.04 -18.81
CA LYS A 228 6.17 -5.50 -19.52
C LYS A 228 7.35 -5.64 -18.57
N ASN A 229 8.46 -6.24 -19.02
CA ASN A 229 9.65 -6.50 -18.21
C ASN A 229 9.31 -7.09 -16.83
N ALA A 230 8.23 -7.88 -16.78
CA ALA A 230 7.67 -8.36 -15.55
C ALA A 230 8.39 -9.64 -15.12
N SER A 231 8.58 -9.81 -13.82
CA SER A 231 9.17 -11.02 -13.29
C SER A 231 8.67 -11.31 -11.88
N LEU A 232 8.39 -12.58 -11.60
CA LEU A 232 8.24 -13.15 -10.27
C LEU A 232 9.34 -14.18 -10.06
N THR A 233 10.18 -13.97 -9.06
CA THR A 233 11.21 -14.94 -8.65
C THR A 233 10.88 -15.49 -7.27
N ILE A 234 11.06 -16.78 -7.04
CA ILE A 234 10.83 -17.45 -5.75
C ILE A 234 12.02 -18.38 -5.46
N ARG A 235 12.65 -18.23 -4.30
CA ARG A 235 13.79 -19.04 -3.86
C ARG A 235 13.78 -19.30 -2.36
N GLY A 236 14.47 -20.35 -1.93
CA GLY A 236 14.86 -20.51 -0.53
C GLY A 236 15.92 -19.48 -0.12
N THR A 237 15.96 -19.13 1.16
CA THR A 237 17.00 -18.26 1.72
C THR A 237 17.58 -18.87 2.98
N ASN A 238 18.91 -18.89 3.06
CA ASN A 238 19.65 -19.29 4.25
C ASN A 238 20.21 -18.03 4.93
N GLY A 239 19.49 -17.55 5.94
CA GLY A 239 19.92 -16.44 6.77
C GLY A 239 20.83 -16.84 7.92
N ALA A 240 21.16 -18.12 8.13
CA ALA A 240 22.00 -18.58 9.23
C ALA A 240 23.49 -18.19 9.07
N THR A 241 23.94 -18.02 7.82
CA THR A 241 25.33 -17.66 7.49
C THR A 241 25.55 -16.14 7.40
N ASP A 242 24.49 -15.34 7.56
CA ASP A 242 24.58 -13.89 7.52
C ASP A 242 25.19 -13.36 8.84
N THR A 243 26.44 -12.91 8.73
CA THR A 243 27.24 -12.36 9.82
C THR A 243 27.23 -10.83 9.87
N ASN A 244 26.75 -10.16 8.81
CA ASN A 244 26.91 -8.71 8.59
C ASN A 244 25.58 -7.95 8.49
N GLY A 245 24.49 -8.51 9.00
CA GLY A 245 23.21 -7.81 9.10
C GLY A 245 22.05 -8.72 8.81
N ALA A 246 21.87 -9.72 9.67
CA ALA A 246 20.77 -10.70 9.58
C ALA A 246 19.48 -10.02 9.11
N ILE A 247 18.93 -10.47 7.98
CA ILE A 247 17.78 -9.86 7.29
C ILE A 247 16.68 -9.37 8.25
N LEU A 248 16.31 -10.17 9.25
CA LEU A 248 15.30 -9.85 10.28
C LEU A 248 15.89 -9.53 11.67
N GLY A 249 17.21 -9.61 11.83
CA GLY A 249 17.92 -9.50 13.10
C GLY A 249 18.12 -10.83 13.83
N LYS A 250 18.63 -10.71 15.06
CA LYS A 250 18.79 -11.82 16.02
C LYS A 250 17.50 -12.08 16.77
N ALA A 251 17.24 -13.33 17.13
CA ALA A 251 16.04 -13.68 17.88
C ALA A 251 16.14 -13.20 19.34
N TYR A 252 15.06 -12.62 19.87
CA TYR A 252 14.90 -12.25 21.27
C TYR A 252 13.95 -13.19 22.00
N SER A 253 14.30 -13.54 23.24
CA SER A 253 13.40 -14.20 24.19
C SER A 253 12.28 -13.26 24.63
N ALA A 254 11.25 -13.79 25.28
CA ALA A 254 10.15 -12.97 25.79
C ALA A 254 10.56 -12.03 26.95
N ALA A 255 11.67 -12.34 27.63
CA ALA A 255 12.32 -11.46 28.59
C ALA A 255 13.14 -10.33 27.90
N ASP A 256 13.05 -10.21 26.57
CA ASP A 256 13.76 -9.23 25.74
C ASP A 256 15.28 -9.38 25.77
N VAL A 257 15.76 -10.63 25.86
CA VAL A 257 17.19 -10.96 25.81
C VAL A 257 17.56 -11.51 24.44
N ALA A 258 18.58 -10.94 23.81
CA ALA A 258 19.07 -11.34 22.49
C ALA A 258 19.73 -12.73 22.52
N SER A 259 19.43 -13.54 21.49
CA SER A 259 20.07 -14.81 21.17
C SER A 259 21.20 -14.63 20.16
N THR A 260 22.02 -15.66 19.98
CA THR A 260 23.02 -15.74 18.90
C THR A 260 22.40 -16.14 17.55
N ALA A 261 21.18 -16.72 17.56
CA ALA A 261 20.51 -17.21 16.36
C ALA A 261 19.87 -16.10 15.52
N ASN A 262 19.99 -16.20 14.19
CA ASN A 262 19.31 -15.32 13.23
C ASN A 262 17.84 -15.74 13.06
N ILE A 263 16.92 -14.78 13.03
CA ILE A 263 15.48 -15.05 12.94
C ILE A 263 15.13 -15.77 11.63
N MET A 264 15.78 -15.41 10.51
CA MET A 264 15.56 -16.07 9.22
C MET A 264 15.91 -17.56 9.19
N GLY A 265 16.82 -18.01 10.06
CA GLY A 265 17.29 -19.40 10.08
C GLY A 265 17.79 -19.87 8.72
N SER A 266 17.67 -21.18 8.45
CA SER A 266 18.11 -21.83 7.21
C SER A 266 16.99 -22.13 6.20
N SER A 267 15.73 -21.78 6.52
CA SER A 267 14.54 -22.26 5.79
C SER A 267 13.58 -21.13 5.37
N GLY A 268 14.05 -19.89 5.30
CA GLY A 268 13.20 -18.79 4.84
C GLY A 268 12.88 -18.89 3.35
N ILE A 269 11.86 -18.17 2.91
CA ILE A 269 11.54 -17.98 1.49
C ILE A 269 11.82 -16.53 1.13
N ALA A 270 12.43 -16.30 -0.03
CA ALA A 270 12.57 -14.98 -0.63
C ALA A 270 11.86 -14.95 -1.99
N MET A 271 11.14 -13.87 -2.24
CA MET A 271 10.46 -13.60 -3.50
C MET A 271 10.75 -12.18 -3.98
N ARG A 272 10.59 -11.91 -5.27
CA ARG A 272 10.67 -10.57 -5.85
C ARG A 272 9.72 -10.47 -7.02
N VAL A 273 8.93 -9.40 -7.04
CA VAL A 273 8.03 -9.02 -8.12
C VAL A 273 8.53 -7.72 -8.72
N LYS A 274 8.68 -7.67 -10.02
CA LYS A 274 8.97 -6.46 -10.78
C LYS A 274 8.02 -6.38 -11.97
N ALA A 275 7.58 -5.18 -12.33
CA ALA A 275 6.89 -4.92 -13.57
C ALA A 275 7.03 -3.45 -14.01
N ASP A 276 7.09 -3.25 -15.32
CA ASP A 276 7.05 -1.94 -15.94
C ASP A 276 5.63 -1.67 -16.45
N PHE A 277 5.15 -0.45 -16.20
CA PHE A 277 3.84 0.03 -16.60
C PHE A 277 3.86 0.50 -18.06
N THR A 278 2.79 0.21 -18.77
CA THR A 278 2.57 0.69 -20.13
C THR A 278 1.72 1.95 -20.10
N ASN A 279 2.07 2.94 -20.92
CA ASN A 279 1.35 4.21 -21.05
C ASN A 279 0.69 4.39 -22.43
N ASP A 280 0.88 3.41 -23.33
CA ASP A 280 0.41 3.41 -24.71
C ASP A 280 -0.14 2.02 -25.13
N GLY A 281 -0.60 1.92 -26.38
CA GLY A 281 -1.12 0.69 -26.96
C GLY A 281 -2.59 0.39 -26.61
N SER A 282 -3.03 -0.84 -26.89
CA SER A 282 -4.44 -1.24 -26.78
C SER A 282 -4.92 -1.49 -25.34
N ASN A 283 -4.01 -1.58 -24.37
CA ASN A 283 -4.32 -1.92 -22.98
C ASN A 283 -3.33 -1.24 -22.00
N PRO A 284 -3.29 0.10 -21.92
CA PRO A 284 -2.39 0.81 -21.03
C PRO A 284 -2.66 0.47 -19.56
N THR A 285 -1.63 0.53 -18.72
CA THR A 285 -1.77 0.26 -17.29
C THR A 285 -2.62 1.33 -16.60
N THR A 286 -3.58 0.90 -15.79
CA THR A 286 -4.34 1.77 -14.89
C THR A 286 -4.28 1.25 -13.45
N LEU A 287 -4.24 2.17 -12.49
CA LEU A 287 -4.37 1.88 -11.06
C LEU A 287 -5.60 2.60 -10.52
N GLU A 288 -6.36 1.95 -9.64
CA GLU A 288 -7.58 2.49 -9.07
C GLU A 288 -7.48 2.57 -7.54
N LEU A 289 -7.98 3.65 -6.95
CA LEU A 289 -8.10 3.84 -5.51
C LEU A 289 -9.42 4.54 -5.19
N GLY A 290 -10.22 3.98 -4.30
CA GLY A 290 -11.40 4.67 -3.81
C GLY A 290 -12.14 3.97 -2.69
N HIS A 291 -13.41 4.28 -2.57
CA HIS A 291 -14.26 3.65 -1.57
C HIS A 291 -14.57 2.21 -1.95
N GLY A 292 -14.69 1.36 -0.92
CA GLY A 292 -15.13 -0.03 -1.10
C GLY A 292 -16.65 -0.15 -1.21
N GLY A 293 -17.11 -1.35 -1.57
CA GLY A 293 -18.52 -1.72 -1.59
C GLY A 293 -19.33 -1.14 -2.75
N ASP A 294 -20.64 -1.10 -2.54
CA ASP A 294 -21.63 -0.61 -3.52
C ASP A 294 -21.80 0.91 -3.38
N ASN A 295 -22.25 1.58 -4.45
CA ASN A 295 -22.44 3.03 -4.46
C ASN A 295 -21.16 3.79 -4.09
N ALA A 296 -20.05 3.42 -4.72
CA ALA A 296 -18.72 3.93 -4.42
C ALA A 296 -18.15 4.73 -5.60
N TYR A 297 -17.45 5.83 -5.29
CA TYR A 297 -16.59 6.55 -6.21
C TYR A 297 -15.12 6.16 -5.98
N ALA A 298 -14.33 6.25 -7.04
CA ALA A 298 -12.89 6.03 -7.02
C ALA A 298 -12.17 6.92 -8.01
N LEU A 299 -10.85 6.98 -7.88
CA LEU A 299 -9.94 7.60 -8.84
C LEU A 299 -9.25 6.51 -9.64
N GLN A 300 -9.20 6.70 -10.96
CA GLN A 300 -8.36 5.90 -11.86
C GLN A 300 -7.17 6.73 -12.32
N PHE A 301 -5.97 6.22 -12.06
CA PHE A 301 -4.70 6.78 -12.48
C PHE A 301 -4.20 6.04 -13.72
N SER A 302 -3.82 6.78 -14.76
CA SER A 302 -3.28 6.23 -15.99
C SER A 302 -2.14 7.08 -16.55
N ASN A 303 -1.62 6.66 -17.72
CA ASN A 303 -0.50 7.31 -18.42
C ASN A 303 0.72 7.48 -17.51
N PHE A 304 1.21 6.36 -16.97
CA PHE A 304 2.35 6.37 -16.06
C PHE A 304 3.65 6.73 -16.78
N SER A 305 4.43 7.61 -16.17
CA SER A 305 5.73 8.06 -16.69
C SER A 305 6.79 8.08 -15.59
N PRO A 306 8.08 7.98 -15.95
CA PRO A 306 9.16 8.14 -14.97
C PRO A 306 9.20 9.57 -14.43
N LEU A 307 9.77 9.74 -13.23
CA LEU A 307 9.98 11.05 -12.60
C LEU A 307 10.96 11.93 -13.38
N LEU A 308 12.01 11.30 -13.93
CA LEU A 308 13.00 11.95 -14.76
C LEU A 308 12.50 12.04 -16.21
N ILE A 309 12.27 13.25 -16.68
CA ILE A 309 11.68 13.50 -18.01
C ILE A 309 12.70 13.35 -19.14
N ARG A 310 13.94 13.77 -18.87
CA ARG A 310 15.07 13.72 -19.81
C ARG A 310 16.34 13.34 -19.04
N LYS A 311 17.18 12.51 -19.66
CA LYS A 311 18.47 12.07 -19.08
C LYS A 311 19.64 13.02 -19.38
N GLN A 312 19.41 14.08 -20.15
CA GLN A 312 20.44 15.00 -20.61
C GLN A 312 20.18 16.42 -20.09
N ASN A 313 21.25 17.08 -19.65
CA ASN A 313 21.20 18.50 -19.27
C ASN A 313 20.95 19.38 -20.49
N ASN A 314 20.23 20.49 -20.30
CA ASN A 314 19.92 21.50 -21.33
C ASN A 314 19.05 20.99 -22.50
N GLY A 315 18.34 19.89 -22.34
CA GLY A 315 17.42 19.34 -23.34
C GLY A 315 17.91 18.00 -23.92
N GLY A 316 17.12 17.42 -24.83
CA GLY A 316 17.43 16.12 -25.45
C GLY A 316 16.18 15.27 -25.69
N ALA A 317 16.37 13.99 -26.04
CA ALA A 317 15.26 13.03 -26.18
C ALA A 317 14.54 12.79 -24.85
N PHE A 318 13.29 12.33 -24.89
CA PHE A 318 12.58 11.92 -23.68
C PHE A 318 13.24 10.70 -23.07
N ASN A 319 13.13 10.56 -21.76
CA ASN A 319 13.53 9.34 -21.08
C ASN A 319 12.72 8.16 -21.64
N PRO A 320 13.38 7.15 -22.25
CA PRO A 320 12.69 5.99 -22.80
C PRO A 320 12.29 4.97 -21.72
N ASP A 321 12.73 5.16 -20.47
CA ASP A 321 12.43 4.23 -19.39
C ASP A 321 10.93 4.26 -19.05
N ALA A 322 10.40 3.08 -18.70
CA ALA A 322 9.04 2.97 -18.19
C ALA A 322 8.98 3.37 -16.71
N ALA A 323 7.81 3.85 -16.29
CA ALA A 323 7.44 3.84 -14.88
C ALA A 323 7.34 2.39 -14.39
N TYR A 324 7.72 2.12 -13.14
CA TYR A 324 7.82 0.73 -12.69
C TYR A 324 7.48 0.54 -11.20
N PHE A 325 7.21 -0.72 -10.87
CA PHE A 325 7.19 -1.25 -9.51
C PHE A 325 8.23 -2.37 -9.39
N ASP A 326 8.98 -2.36 -8.30
CA ASP A 326 9.89 -3.42 -7.90
C ASP A 326 9.75 -3.66 -6.39
N SER A 327 9.32 -4.84 -5.99
CA SER A 327 9.14 -5.17 -4.58
C SER A 327 10.45 -5.19 -3.79
N GLY A 328 11.60 -5.20 -4.48
CA GLY A 328 12.85 -5.63 -3.89
C GLY A 328 12.77 -7.09 -3.44
N ASN A 329 13.61 -7.53 -2.51
CA ASN A 329 13.46 -8.86 -1.93
C ASN A 329 12.39 -8.85 -0.84
N VAL A 330 11.38 -9.69 -0.98
CA VAL A 330 10.35 -9.96 0.03
C VAL A 330 10.67 -11.30 0.68
N TYR A 331 10.88 -11.30 1.99
CA TYR A 331 11.18 -12.47 2.78
C TYR A 331 9.95 -12.89 3.57
N VAL A 332 9.66 -14.18 3.58
CA VAL A 332 8.59 -14.76 4.40
C VAL A 332 9.21 -15.81 5.30
N ASN A 333 8.91 -15.72 6.60
CA ASN A 333 9.37 -16.68 7.58
C ASN A 333 8.37 -16.81 8.74
N LEU A 334 8.50 -17.90 9.50
CA LEU A 334 7.82 -18.04 10.79
C LEU A 334 8.79 -17.62 11.90
N ALA A 335 8.34 -16.79 12.84
CA ALA A 335 9.18 -16.30 13.93
C ALA A 335 8.51 -16.50 15.31
N ASN A 336 9.33 -16.82 16.30
CA ASN A 336 8.96 -16.80 17.72
C ASN A 336 9.95 -15.86 18.41
N THR A 337 9.64 -14.56 18.41
CA THR A 337 10.58 -13.54 18.88
C THR A 337 9.89 -12.28 19.35
N LYS A 338 10.54 -11.58 20.30
CA LYS A 338 10.05 -10.31 20.83
C LYS A 338 10.37 -9.12 19.93
N ARG A 339 11.46 -9.16 19.15
CA ARG A 339 11.91 -8.03 18.32
C ARG A 339 12.32 -8.43 16.92
N LEU A 340 12.14 -7.50 15.99
CA LEU A 340 12.66 -7.54 14.62
C LEU A 340 13.58 -6.34 14.39
N ALA A 341 14.58 -6.50 13.55
CA ALA A 341 15.47 -5.42 13.13
C ALA A 341 15.02 -4.85 11.78
N LEU A 342 14.89 -3.52 11.70
CA LEU A 342 14.79 -2.79 10.44
C LEU A 342 16.18 -2.31 9.99
N PRO A 343 16.43 -2.20 8.68
CA PRO A 343 17.59 -1.46 8.17
C PRO A 343 17.58 -0.02 8.68
N GLU A 344 18.74 0.50 9.09
CA GLU A 344 18.84 1.88 9.54
C GLU A 344 18.79 2.87 8.38
N ASN A 345 18.16 4.02 8.59
CA ASN A 345 18.23 5.16 7.67
C ASN A 345 19.29 6.14 8.18
N SER A 346 20.41 6.21 7.46
CA SER A 346 21.54 7.08 7.80
C SER A 346 21.22 8.58 7.70
N ALA A 347 20.36 8.99 6.76
CA ALA A 347 19.94 10.38 6.62
C ALA A 347 19.08 10.83 7.80
N LEU A 348 18.15 9.97 8.24
CA LEU A 348 17.32 10.22 9.42
C LEU A 348 18.14 10.23 10.72
N ASN A 349 19.12 9.32 10.85
CA ASN A 349 20.08 9.29 11.95
C ASN A 349 21.05 10.48 11.94
N ALA A 350 21.25 11.13 10.80
CA ALA A 350 22.09 12.33 10.71
C ALA A 350 21.31 13.62 11.04
N ALA A 351 19.99 13.63 10.82
CA ALA A 351 19.14 14.80 10.99
C ALA A 351 19.19 15.36 12.43
N PRO A 352 19.60 16.63 12.62
CA PRO A 352 19.61 17.27 13.93
C PRO A 352 18.23 17.32 14.58
N PHE A 353 18.17 17.02 15.88
CA PHE A 353 16.94 17.02 16.67
C PHE A 353 17.25 17.27 18.15
N LEU A 354 16.73 18.35 18.73
CA LEU A 354 17.07 18.76 20.11
C LEU A 354 18.60 18.79 20.31
N ALA A 355 19.11 18.12 21.35
CA ALA A 355 20.54 17.94 21.61
C ALA A 355 21.17 16.72 20.90
N GLY A 356 20.42 16.04 20.03
CA GLY A 356 20.80 14.76 19.42
C GLY A 356 20.32 14.63 17.97
N LYS A 357 19.84 13.42 17.64
CA LYS A 357 19.44 13.01 16.29
C LYS A 357 17.97 12.66 16.24
N LEU A 358 17.35 12.84 15.08
CA LEU A 358 15.92 12.59 14.89
C LEU A 358 15.56 11.12 15.16
N THR A 359 16.48 10.21 14.83
CA THR A 359 16.42 8.78 15.17
C THR A 359 17.77 8.25 15.65
N ILE A 360 17.74 7.14 16.39
CA ILE A 360 18.92 6.40 16.88
C ILE A 360 18.81 4.91 16.52
N SER A 361 19.90 4.14 16.61
CA SER A 361 19.88 2.70 16.26
C SER A 361 18.81 1.88 17.00
N ASP A 362 18.52 2.19 18.26
CA ASP A 362 17.46 1.52 19.02
C ASP A 362 16.05 1.80 18.47
N ASP A 363 15.85 2.91 17.75
CA ASP A 363 14.60 3.21 17.08
C ASP A 363 14.28 2.19 15.97
N TYR A 364 15.27 1.52 15.39
CA TYR A 364 15.09 0.49 14.35
C TYR A 364 14.86 -0.93 14.90
N LYS A 365 14.85 -1.09 16.23
CA LYS A 365 14.43 -2.33 16.91
C LYS A 365 12.92 -2.31 17.10
N GLN A 366 12.21 -2.96 16.19
CA GLN A 366 10.75 -3.09 16.21
C GLN A 366 10.32 -4.13 17.25
N LEU A 367 9.41 -3.75 18.14
CA LEU A 367 8.79 -4.66 19.09
C LEU A 367 7.65 -5.42 18.41
N VAL A 368 7.60 -6.75 18.55
CA VAL A 368 6.52 -7.59 17.98
C VAL A 368 5.30 -7.61 18.90
N HIS A 369 5.52 -7.69 20.22
CA HIS A 369 4.49 -7.71 21.24
C HIS A 369 5.07 -7.27 22.60
N SER A 370 4.22 -6.82 23.53
CA SER A 370 4.63 -6.45 24.90
C SER A 370 4.38 -7.53 25.96
N ALA A 371 3.76 -8.65 25.62
CA ALA A 371 3.49 -9.71 26.60
C ALA A 371 4.78 -10.16 27.32
N THR A 372 4.68 -10.36 28.63
CA THR A 372 5.78 -10.81 29.51
C THR A 372 5.88 -12.34 29.60
N GLY A 373 4.88 -13.06 29.06
CA GLY A 373 4.82 -14.52 28.99
C GLY A 373 5.65 -15.10 27.84
N ALA A 374 5.09 -15.99 27.03
CA ALA A 374 5.77 -16.51 25.84
C ALA A 374 5.69 -15.54 24.65
N ASN A 375 6.68 -15.59 23.75
CA ASN A 375 6.56 -14.94 22.45
C ASN A 375 5.45 -15.61 21.63
N PRO A 376 4.63 -14.86 20.87
CA PRO A 376 3.67 -15.45 19.95
C PRO A 376 4.41 -16.13 18.79
N ASN A 377 3.80 -17.18 18.26
CA ASN A 377 4.18 -17.72 16.97
C ASN A 377 3.60 -16.81 15.87
N ALA A 378 4.46 -16.14 15.12
CA ALA A 378 4.07 -15.15 14.12
C ALA A 378 4.51 -15.56 12.72
N VAL A 379 3.74 -15.12 11.71
CA VAL A 379 4.25 -15.01 10.34
C VAL A 379 4.92 -13.65 10.23
N VAL A 380 6.15 -13.63 9.71
CA VAL A 380 6.89 -12.41 9.43
C VAL A 380 7.08 -12.29 7.92
N VAL A 381 6.69 -11.14 7.39
CA VAL A 381 6.95 -10.71 6.02
C VAL A 381 7.83 -9.48 6.07
N ALA A 382 8.92 -9.45 5.31
CA ALA A 382 9.82 -8.32 5.29
C ALA A 382 10.23 -7.95 3.88
N THR A 383 10.22 -6.67 3.54
CA THR A 383 10.66 -6.19 2.23
C THR A 383 11.98 -5.45 2.34
N ARG A 384 12.88 -5.63 1.38
CA ARG A 384 14.17 -4.94 1.30
C ARG A 384 14.34 -4.31 -0.07
N GLY A 385 14.43 -2.98 -0.11
CA GLY A 385 14.64 -2.22 -1.34
C GLY A 385 13.43 -2.15 -2.26
N THR A 386 12.22 -1.99 -1.72
CA THR A 386 11.01 -1.79 -2.51
C THR A 386 11.03 -0.40 -3.16
N ASP A 387 10.84 -0.35 -4.47
CA ASP A 387 10.81 0.86 -5.29
C ASP A 387 9.49 0.92 -6.07
N PHE A 388 8.82 2.07 -6.00
CA PHE A 388 7.77 2.45 -6.94
C PHE A 388 8.13 3.81 -7.48
N GLN A 389 8.47 3.88 -8.77
CA GLN A 389 8.94 5.10 -9.42
C GLN A 389 8.03 5.35 -10.61
N ALA A 390 6.86 5.87 -10.30
CA ALA A 390 5.81 6.13 -11.27
C ALA A 390 5.08 7.42 -10.93
N LEU A 391 4.70 8.12 -11.99
CA LEU A 391 3.87 9.30 -11.93
C LEU A 391 2.71 9.13 -12.90
N SER A 392 1.49 9.24 -12.38
CA SER A 392 0.31 9.35 -13.22
C SER A 392 0.26 10.73 -13.89
N ARG A 393 -0.13 10.76 -15.16
CA ARG A 393 -0.32 12.01 -15.93
C ARG A 393 -1.78 12.31 -16.22
N HIS A 394 -2.64 11.36 -15.92
CA HIS A 394 -4.05 11.42 -16.17
C HIS A 394 -4.78 10.74 -15.03
N THR A 395 -5.69 11.49 -14.40
CA THR A 395 -6.56 10.98 -13.35
C THR A 395 -8.01 11.22 -13.76
N GLU A 396 -8.82 10.19 -13.64
CA GLU A 396 -10.25 10.21 -13.93
C GLU A 396 -11.04 9.79 -12.70
N PHE A 397 -12.17 10.45 -12.46
CA PHE A 397 -13.15 9.98 -11.47
C PHE A 397 -13.97 8.86 -12.09
N ILE A 398 -14.09 7.75 -11.38
CA ILE A 398 -14.87 6.58 -11.80
C ILE A 398 -15.86 6.22 -10.70
N ALA A 399 -16.89 5.48 -11.06
CA ALA A 399 -17.91 5.05 -10.11
C ALA A 399 -18.29 3.58 -10.36
N ASP A 400 -18.74 2.89 -9.31
CA ASP A 400 -19.35 1.57 -9.43
C ASP A 400 -20.67 1.62 -10.21
N GLN A 401 -21.06 0.51 -10.85
CA GLN A 401 -22.26 0.42 -11.67
C GLN A 401 -23.54 0.84 -10.92
N LYS A 402 -23.63 0.58 -9.61
CA LYS A 402 -24.83 0.94 -8.83
C LYS A 402 -25.03 2.45 -8.63
N ILE A 403 -24.00 3.27 -8.86
CA ILE A 403 -24.16 4.73 -8.91
C ILE A 403 -25.04 5.14 -10.11
N TYR A 404 -25.00 4.37 -11.19
CA TYR A 404 -25.77 4.56 -12.41
C TYR A 404 -27.11 3.81 -12.30
N ASN A 405 -27.94 4.14 -11.32
CA ASN A 405 -29.29 3.55 -11.17
C ASN A 405 -30.12 3.77 -12.44
N ASP A 406 -30.76 2.74 -13.01
CA ASP A 406 -31.75 2.77 -14.11
C ASP A 406 -31.57 3.89 -15.18
N GLY A 407 -30.32 4.17 -15.60
CA GLY A 407 -30.02 5.17 -16.63
C GLY A 407 -29.91 6.64 -16.16
N ASP A 408 -29.89 6.90 -14.85
CA ASP A 408 -29.60 8.23 -14.30
C ASP A 408 -28.10 8.57 -14.45
N THR A 409 -27.81 9.48 -15.37
CA THR A 409 -26.45 9.99 -15.66
C THR A 409 -26.07 11.22 -14.84
N SER A 410 -26.95 11.72 -13.95
CA SER A 410 -26.63 12.90 -13.11
C SER A 410 -25.47 12.65 -12.13
N ASN A 411 -25.26 11.38 -11.78
CA ASN A 411 -24.16 10.93 -10.93
C ASN A 411 -22.97 10.38 -11.74
N ASP A 412 -23.02 10.48 -13.07
CA ASP A 412 -21.97 10.01 -13.95
C ASP A 412 -20.75 10.95 -13.87
N PRO A 413 -19.61 10.48 -13.36
CA PRO A 413 -18.39 11.28 -13.33
C PRO A 413 -17.92 11.67 -14.74
N SER A 414 -18.28 10.91 -15.78
CA SER A 414 -17.85 11.13 -17.18
C SER A 414 -18.53 12.31 -17.89
N SER A 415 -19.64 12.84 -17.33
CA SER A 415 -20.42 13.94 -17.93
C SER A 415 -19.83 15.34 -17.69
N THR A 416 -18.90 15.47 -16.75
CA THR A 416 -18.14 16.68 -16.43
C THR A 416 -16.67 16.49 -16.84
N GLN A 417 -15.85 17.55 -16.89
CA GLN A 417 -14.45 17.56 -17.35
C GLN A 417 -13.47 16.51 -16.74
N ALA A 418 -13.94 15.57 -15.92
CA ALA A 418 -13.24 14.46 -15.29
C ALA A 418 -12.54 13.46 -16.24
N THR A 419 -12.88 13.43 -17.54
CA THR A 419 -12.25 12.53 -18.55
C THR A 419 -11.08 13.18 -19.31
N THR A 420 -10.76 14.44 -19.00
CA THR A 420 -9.69 15.21 -19.66
C THR A 420 -8.60 15.67 -18.71
N GLY A 421 -8.64 15.23 -17.44
CA GLY A 421 -7.77 15.71 -16.38
C GLY A 421 -6.30 15.52 -16.71
N THR A 422 -5.60 16.61 -17.05
CA THR A 422 -4.15 16.61 -17.26
C THR A 422 -3.40 16.82 -15.95
N TRP A 423 -3.83 16.15 -14.88
CA TRP A 423 -3.20 16.21 -13.57
C TRP A 423 -2.99 14.80 -13.06
N GLY A 424 -2.06 14.65 -12.11
CA GLY A 424 -1.83 13.36 -11.49
C GLY A 424 -1.21 13.46 -10.11
N LEU A 425 -1.39 12.38 -9.36
CA LEU A 425 -0.77 12.17 -8.08
C LEU A 425 0.46 11.27 -8.26
N GLY A 426 1.63 11.78 -7.86
CA GLY A 426 2.86 11.01 -7.75
C GLY A 426 3.08 10.58 -6.30
N LEU A 427 3.09 9.27 -6.06
CA LEU A 427 3.43 8.68 -4.76
C LEU A 427 4.68 7.78 -4.87
N PRO A 428 5.80 8.25 -5.45
CA PRO A 428 6.98 7.42 -5.55
C PRO A 428 7.54 7.11 -4.17
N PHE A 429 8.05 5.90 -4.00
CA PHE A 429 8.85 5.52 -2.84
C PHE A 429 10.12 4.81 -3.29
N TYR A 430 11.21 5.13 -2.60
CA TYR A 430 12.55 4.68 -2.91
C TYR A 430 13.16 3.96 -1.71
N ASN A 431 13.71 2.77 -1.98
CA ASN A 431 14.36 1.91 -1.00
C ASN A 431 13.52 1.73 0.28
N LEU A 432 12.24 1.42 0.08
CA LEU A 432 11.35 1.10 1.19
C LEU A 432 11.73 -0.26 1.76
N ASN A 433 12.02 -0.28 3.05
CA ASN A 433 12.30 -1.48 3.81
C ASN A 433 11.21 -1.64 4.87
N SER A 434 10.64 -2.84 4.98
CA SER A 434 9.56 -3.08 5.94
C SER A 434 9.67 -4.44 6.61
N ASN A 435 9.00 -4.56 7.76
CA ASN A 435 8.80 -5.77 8.53
C ASN A 435 7.36 -5.75 9.05
N LEU A 436 6.60 -6.78 8.71
CA LEU A 436 5.26 -7.04 9.22
C LEU A 436 5.27 -8.38 9.94
N ALA A 437 4.96 -8.38 11.24
CA ALA A 437 4.67 -9.60 11.99
C ALA A 437 3.17 -9.68 12.27
N ILE A 438 2.57 -10.83 12.03
CA ILE A 438 1.15 -11.10 12.33
C ILE A 438 1.00 -12.39 13.14
N TYR A 439 0.10 -12.37 14.12
CA TYR A 439 -0.18 -13.48 15.02
C TYR A 439 -1.60 -13.38 15.60
N GLY A 440 -2.18 -14.47 16.10
CA GLY A 440 -3.45 -14.40 16.80
C GLY A 440 -3.30 -13.95 18.25
N THR A 441 -4.25 -13.15 18.72
CA THR A 441 -4.33 -12.67 20.10
C THR A 441 -5.78 -12.50 20.53
N THR A 442 -6.00 -12.15 21.80
CA THR A 442 -7.31 -11.78 22.32
C THR A 442 -7.26 -10.42 23.00
N PHE A 443 -8.40 -9.75 23.09
CA PHE A 443 -8.53 -8.44 23.72
C PHE A 443 -9.68 -8.43 24.73
N THR A 444 -9.41 -7.84 25.89
CA THR A 444 -10.41 -7.54 26.91
C THR A 444 -10.24 -6.07 27.28
N GLY A 445 -11.32 -5.30 27.16
CA GLY A 445 -11.30 -3.86 27.38
C GLY A 445 -12.34 -3.14 26.55
N LYS A 446 -12.24 -1.81 26.50
CA LYS A 446 -13.14 -0.95 25.74
C LYS A 446 -12.45 -0.48 24.45
N PRO A 447 -12.80 -1.00 23.27
CA PRO A 447 -12.34 -0.42 22.01
C PRO A 447 -12.87 1.00 21.86
N TYR A 448 -12.15 1.85 21.11
CA TYR A 448 -12.64 3.20 20.80
C TYR A 448 -14.06 3.16 20.22
N GLY A 449 -14.90 4.12 20.63
CA GLY A 449 -16.28 4.25 20.15
C GLY A 449 -17.23 3.09 20.46
N SER A 450 -16.80 2.05 21.18
CA SER A 450 -17.55 0.79 21.34
C SER A 450 -17.80 0.41 22.81
N ALA A 451 -18.66 -0.58 23.01
CA ALA A 451 -18.86 -1.21 24.32
C ALA A 451 -17.64 -2.06 24.71
N ALA A 452 -17.49 -2.33 26.01
CA ALA A 452 -16.44 -3.24 26.46
C ALA A 452 -16.68 -4.66 25.94
N VAL A 453 -15.60 -5.33 25.54
CA VAL A 453 -15.59 -6.72 25.11
C VAL A 453 -14.65 -7.53 25.98
N GLU A 454 -14.88 -8.83 26.04
CA GLU A 454 -14.09 -9.77 26.84
C GLU A 454 -13.67 -10.95 25.99
N ASN A 455 -12.36 -11.24 25.97
CA ASN A 455 -11.76 -12.29 25.15
C ASN A 455 -12.15 -12.20 23.66
N ALA A 456 -12.25 -10.98 23.13
CA ALA A 456 -12.52 -10.77 21.72
C ALA A 456 -11.32 -11.25 20.89
N GLN A 457 -11.60 -12.02 19.83
CA GLN A 457 -10.59 -12.51 18.92
C GLN A 457 -10.00 -11.33 18.13
N ARG A 458 -8.66 -11.25 18.05
CA ARG A 458 -7.98 -10.19 17.30
C ARG A 458 -6.77 -10.69 16.53
N LEU A 459 -6.45 -9.97 15.45
CA LEU A 459 -5.19 -10.05 14.76
C LEU A 459 -4.16 -9.17 15.48
N GLY A 460 -3.21 -9.78 16.16
CA GLY A 460 -2.00 -9.09 16.63
C GLY A 460 -1.11 -8.73 15.46
N PHE A 461 -0.57 -7.52 15.46
CA PHE A 461 0.35 -7.08 14.41
C PHE A 461 1.51 -6.27 14.98
N SER A 462 2.60 -6.27 14.25
CA SER A 462 3.68 -5.30 14.40
C SER A 462 4.16 -4.88 13.02
N LEU A 463 4.20 -3.58 12.79
CA LEU A 463 4.65 -2.98 11.55
C LEU A 463 5.87 -2.11 11.82
N GLY A 464 6.88 -2.26 10.98
CA GLY A 464 8.07 -1.44 10.94
C GLY A 464 8.37 -1.10 9.49
N MET A 465 8.65 0.17 9.19
CA MET A 465 8.88 0.67 7.84
C MET A 465 9.89 1.80 7.84
N THR A 466 10.76 1.83 6.85
CA THR A 466 11.65 2.96 6.59
C THR A 466 11.82 3.17 5.09
N THR A 467 11.98 4.43 4.67
CA THR A 467 12.22 4.84 3.28
C THR A 467 13.44 5.72 3.22
N GLN A 468 14.08 5.79 2.05
CA GLN A 468 15.09 6.81 1.78
C GLN A 468 14.48 7.97 0.97
N GLY A 469 14.88 9.19 1.31
CA GLY A 469 14.35 10.39 0.67
C GLY A 469 14.69 10.48 -0.81
N VAL A 470 15.97 10.33 -1.17
CA VAL A 470 16.45 10.53 -2.55
C VAL A 470 17.62 9.59 -2.85
N SER A 471 17.75 9.15 -4.10
CA SER A 471 18.93 8.40 -4.54
C SER A 471 20.14 9.31 -4.71
N ALA A 472 21.35 8.74 -4.64
CA ALA A 472 22.60 9.51 -4.72
C ALA A 472 22.77 10.29 -6.04
N ASP A 473 22.14 9.84 -7.13
CA ASP A 473 22.13 10.49 -8.44
C ASP A 473 20.92 11.44 -8.65
N GLY A 474 20.01 11.53 -7.68
CA GLY A 474 18.81 12.36 -7.76
C GLY A 474 17.71 11.84 -8.70
N SER A 475 17.84 10.62 -9.24
CA SER A 475 16.88 10.08 -10.22
C SER A 475 15.63 9.46 -9.59
N LYS A 476 15.70 9.07 -8.31
CA LYS A 476 14.62 8.45 -7.54
C LYS A 476 14.34 9.22 -6.27
N THR A 477 13.11 9.18 -5.81
CA THR A 477 12.70 9.84 -4.57
C THR A 477 11.56 9.10 -3.87
N THR A 478 11.46 9.30 -2.55
CA THR A 478 10.23 9.08 -1.79
C THR A 478 9.51 10.43 -1.64
N SER A 479 8.33 10.57 -2.25
CA SER A 479 7.63 11.86 -2.32
C SER A 479 6.11 11.70 -2.40
N ILE A 480 5.40 12.79 -2.08
CA ILE A 480 3.97 12.98 -2.34
C ILE A 480 3.85 14.26 -3.18
N LEU A 481 3.56 14.10 -4.47
CA LEU A 481 3.59 15.17 -5.46
C LEU A 481 2.23 15.28 -6.16
N LEU A 482 1.65 16.48 -6.17
CA LEU A 482 0.57 16.82 -7.09
C LEU A 482 1.18 17.45 -8.33
N ILE A 483 0.84 16.93 -9.51
CA ILE A 483 1.54 17.28 -10.75
C ILE A 483 0.56 17.76 -11.81
N ASP A 484 0.95 18.86 -12.49
CA ASP A 484 0.34 19.32 -13.73
C ASP A 484 1.00 18.62 -14.93
N GLY A 485 0.22 17.75 -15.58
CA GLY A 485 0.58 16.99 -16.77
C GLY A 485 0.24 17.69 -18.09
N LYS A 486 -0.22 18.95 -18.08
CA LYS A 486 -0.59 19.67 -19.30
C LYS A 486 0.61 19.84 -20.24
N LYS A 487 0.35 19.61 -21.53
CA LYS A 487 1.35 19.69 -22.60
C LYS A 487 1.33 21.05 -23.31
N TYR A 488 2.51 21.51 -23.71
CA TYR A 488 2.74 22.82 -24.29
C TYR A 488 3.70 22.75 -25.48
N SER A 489 3.45 23.58 -26.49
CA SER A 489 4.23 23.58 -27.73
C SER A 489 5.69 23.96 -27.48
N PRO A 490 6.69 23.15 -27.89
CA PRO A 490 8.09 23.42 -27.59
C PRO A 490 8.61 24.72 -28.24
N THR A 491 7.93 25.21 -29.29
CA THR A 491 8.35 26.34 -30.13
C THR A 491 7.35 27.50 -30.18
N SER A 492 6.08 27.29 -29.85
CA SER A 492 5.06 28.34 -29.87
C SER A 492 4.93 29.04 -28.53
N PHE A 493 4.99 30.38 -28.56
CA PHE A 493 4.86 31.24 -27.39
C PHE A 493 3.86 32.35 -27.63
N ASP A 494 3.17 32.75 -26.57
CA ASP A 494 2.47 34.01 -26.54
C ASP A 494 3.49 35.17 -26.61
N ALA A 495 3.28 36.07 -27.57
CA ALA A 495 4.26 37.11 -27.87
C ALA A 495 4.41 38.14 -26.74
N THR A 496 3.40 38.30 -25.89
CA THR A 496 3.34 39.32 -24.82
C THR A 496 3.89 38.78 -23.51
N THR A 497 3.41 37.62 -23.09
CA THR A 497 3.74 36.98 -21.80
C THR A 497 4.98 36.09 -21.87
N LYS A 498 5.43 35.72 -23.09
CA LYS A 498 6.52 34.75 -23.33
C LYS A 498 6.28 33.38 -22.70
N VAL A 499 5.02 33.06 -22.47
CA VAL A 499 4.51 31.77 -21.98
C VAL A 499 4.21 30.87 -23.17
N ARG A 500 4.54 29.59 -23.10
CA ARG A 500 4.18 28.64 -24.15
C ARG A 500 2.67 28.47 -24.32
N ASN A 501 2.24 28.20 -25.55
CA ASN A 501 0.86 27.83 -25.86
C ASN A 501 0.60 26.35 -25.54
N ALA A 502 -0.60 26.03 -25.06
CA ALA A 502 -1.00 24.65 -24.82
C ALA A 502 -1.05 23.88 -26.16
N ASP A 503 -0.57 22.65 -26.17
CA ASP A 503 -0.49 21.81 -27.37
C ASP A 503 -0.54 20.32 -26.96
N PRO A 504 -1.57 19.55 -27.37
CA PRO A 504 -1.66 18.12 -27.07
C PRO A 504 -0.48 17.27 -27.59
N ALA A 505 0.19 17.74 -28.65
CA ALA A 505 1.38 17.10 -29.22
C ALA A 505 2.69 17.62 -28.61
N GLY A 506 2.63 18.58 -27.70
CA GLY A 506 3.79 19.26 -27.11
C GLY A 506 4.45 18.53 -25.93
N ASP A 507 5.41 19.22 -25.31
CA ASP A 507 6.17 18.75 -24.15
C ASP A 507 5.34 18.93 -22.86
N PRO A 508 5.34 17.93 -21.96
CA PRO A 508 4.65 18.07 -20.68
C PRO A 508 5.45 19.01 -19.76
N ILE A 509 4.76 19.91 -19.05
CA ILE A 509 5.40 20.95 -18.26
C ILE A 509 5.85 20.49 -16.89
N ASN A 510 5.08 19.58 -16.29
CA ASN A 510 5.45 18.85 -15.07
C ASN A 510 5.73 19.75 -13.87
N TYR A 511 4.89 20.78 -13.67
CA TYR A 511 4.90 21.48 -12.40
C TYR A 511 4.46 20.53 -11.31
N TYR A 512 5.11 20.64 -10.16
CA TYR A 512 4.68 19.91 -8.98
C TYR A 512 4.63 20.83 -7.76
N ILE A 513 3.74 20.47 -6.85
CA ILE A 513 3.73 20.91 -5.46
C ILE A 513 3.65 19.68 -4.58
N GLY A 514 4.40 19.66 -3.48
CA GLY A 514 4.28 18.54 -2.56
C GLY A 514 5.39 18.47 -1.53
N VAL A 515 5.42 17.34 -0.84
CA VAL A 515 6.48 16.97 0.08
C VAL A 515 7.38 15.97 -0.62
N ARG A 516 8.66 16.31 -0.78
CA ARG A 516 9.65 15.48 -1.45
C ARG A 516 10.80 15.08 -0.56
N ASN A 517 11.53 14.07 -1.01
CA ASN A 517 12.70 13.52 -0.34
C ASN A 517 12.42 13.11 1.11
N ILE A 518 11.38 12.30 1.29
CA ILE A 518 10.90 11.88 2.60
C ILE A 518 11.73 10.68 3.10
N ASP A 519 12.68 10.97 3.98
CA ASP A 519 13.29 9.97 4.84
C ASP A 519 12.33 9.69 6.00
N MET A 520 11.94 8.44 6.18
CA MET A 520 10.92 8.05 7.15
C MET A 520 11.35 6.83 7.96
N LEU A 521 10.90 6.79 9.21
CA LEU A 521 10.80 5.62 10.07
C LEU A 521 9.41 5.60 10.71
N LEU A 522 8.67 4.52 10.51
CA LEU A 522 7.43 4.23 11.20
C LEU A 522 7.56 2.86 11.87
N LYS A 523 7.22 2.77 13.15
CA LYS A 523 7.04 1.48 13.83
C LYS A 523 5.88 1.53 14.79
N GLY A 524 5.26 0.38 15.01
CA GLY A 524 4.26 0.20 16.05
C GLY A 524 3.83 -1.24 16.13
N TYR A 525 3.29 -1.63 17.28
CA TYR A 525 2.66 -2.92 17.46
C TYR A 525 1.32 -2.75 18.14
N GLY A 526 0.45 -3.73 17.94
CA GLY A 526 -0.90 -3.64 18.44
C GLY A 526 -1.78 -4.80 18.05
N SER A 527 -3.08 -4.54 18.05
CA SER A 527 -4.09 -5.50 17.64
C SER A 527 -5.17 -4.83 16.80
N ILE A 528 -5.68 -5.57 15.82
CA ILE A 528 -6.82 -5.21 15.00
C ILE A 528 -7.96 -6.16 15.34
N GLY A 529 -9.12 -5.61 15.66
CA GLY A 529 -10.34 -6.35 15.93
C GLY A 529 -11.50 -5.82 15.11
N MET A 530 -12.56 -6.61 15.06
CA MET A 530 -13.83 -6.19 14.48
C MET A 530 -14.90 -6.22 15.55
N GLU A 531 -15.26 -5.04 16.05
CA GLU A 531 -16.28 -4.89 17.08
C GLU A 531 -17.33 -3.90 16.59
N ASN A 532 -18.61 -4.25 16.79
CA ASN A 532 -19.74 -3.42 16.37
C ASN A 532 -19.76 -3.09 14.85
N GLY A 533 -19.17 -3.93 14.00
CA GLY A 533 -19.11 -3.73 12.55
C GLY A 533 -18.07 -2.72 12.07
N SER A 534 -17.21 -2.22 12.97
CA SER A 534 -16.10 -1.34 12.63
C SER A 534 -14.75 -2.02 12.89
N LEU A 535 -13.70 -1.54 12.24
CA LEU A 535 -12.35 -2.05 12.45
C LEU A 535 -11.69 -1.25 13.58
N ASN A 536 -11.42 -1.87 14.73
CA ASN A 536 -10.77 -1.22 15.86
C ASN A 536 -9.29 -1.57 15.92
N LEU A 537 -8.45 -0.56 16.06
CA LEU A 537 -7.01 -0.66 16.16
C LEU A 537 -6.56 -0.14 17.51
N ASN A 538 -5.93 -1.00 18.30
CA ASN A 538 -5.25 -0.60 19.53
C ASN A 538 -3.74 -0.75 19.35
N ILE A 539 -3.03 0.37 19.34
CA ILE A 539 -1.59 0.50 19.14
C ILE A 539 -0.98 1.11 20.41
N PRO A 540 -0.65 0.28 21.43
CA PRO A 540 -0.15 0.76 22.72
C PRO A 540 1.21 1.47 22.64
N ASP A 541 2.00 1.22 21.60
CA ASP A 541 3.25 1.92 21.34
C ASP A 541 3.46 2.05 19.84
N PHE A 542 3.69 3.28 19.40
CA PHE A 542 4.13 3.59 18.06
C PHE A 542 5.14 4.72 18.09
N MET A 543 5.91 4.80 17.02
CA MET A 543 6.80 5.91 16.75
C MET A 543 6.82 6.19 15.25
N PHE A 544 6.68 7.46 14.90
CA PHE A 544 6.82 8.00 13.57
C PHE A 544 7.88 9.09 13.60
N ALA A 545 8.87 9.00 12.71
CA ALA A 545 9.86 10.04 12.49
C ALA A 545 10.04 10.25 11.00
N ALA A 546 10.03 11.50 10.55
CA ALA A 546 10.21 11.82 9.15
C ALA A 546 10.98 13.13 8.96
N ALA A 547 11.78 13.20 7.92
CA ALA A 547 12.42 14.41 7.43
C ALA A 547 12.18 14.52 5.92
N GLY A 548 11.72 15.67 5.46
CA GLY A 548 11.46 15.93 4.05
C GLY A 548 11.46 17.41 3.73
N GLN A 549 11.07 17.76 2.51
CA GLN A 549 11.09 19.13 1.98
C GLN A 549 9.74 19.46 1.36
N VAL A 550 9.14 20.58 1.74
CA VAL A 550 7.98 21.14 1.04
C VAL A 550 8.51 21.96 -0.14
N ALA A 551 8.13 21.60 -1.35
CA ALA A 551 8.70 22.15 -2.58
C ALA A 551 7.62 22.44 -3.63
N VAL A 552 7.89 23.46 -4.45
CA VAL A 552 7.10 23.85 -5.62
C VAL A 552 8.06 24.12 -6.76
N GLY A 553 7.97 23.30 -7.82
CA GLY A 553 8.98 23.34 -8.87
C GLY A 553 8.58 22.58 -10.12
N TYR A 554 9.59 22.22 -10.91
CA TYR A 554 9.46 21.41 -12.11
C TYR A 554 10.13 20.06 -11.88
N LEU A 555 9.54 18.99 -12.41
CA LEU A 555 10.22 17.69 -12.37
C LEU A 555 11.57 17.73 -13.10
N PRO A 556 12.56 16.92 -12.68
CA PRO A 556 13.88 16.90 -13.30
C PRO A 556 13.84 16.68 -14.82
N GLY A 557 14.58 17.50 -15.57
CA GLY A 557 14.63 17.46 -17.04
C GLY A 557 13.43 18.07 -17.77
N SER A 558 12.44 18.63 -17.05
CA SER A 558 11.28 19.28 -17.66
C SER A 558 11.66 20.60 -18.33
N GLN A 559 10.98 20.96 -19.41
CA GLN A 559 11.16 22.26 -20.06
C GLN A 559 10.38 23.34 -19.29
N TYR A 560 10.99 24.50 -18.99
CA TYR A 560 10.35 25.59 -18.25
C TYR A 560 9.31 26.34 -19.05
N LYS A 561 8.13 26.67 -18.48
CA LYS A 561 7.01 27.31 -19.22
C LYS A 561 7.37 28.60 -19.93
N THR A 562 8.25 29.38 -19.32
CA THR A 562 8.69 30.68 -19.81
C THR A 562 9.95 30.52 -20.65
N SER A 563 9.98 31.22 -21.78
CA SER A 563 11.20 31.35 -22.58
C SER A 563 12.04 32.51 -22.04
N LEU A 564 13.25 32.21 -21.57
CA LEU A 564 14.24 33.22 -21.19
C LEU A 564 15.14 33.49 -22.41
N GLY A 565 14.93 34.63 -23.07
CA GLY A 565 15.74 35.05 -24.24
C GLY A 565 15.44 34.27 -25.53
N GLY A 566 14.23 33.75 -25.72
CA GLY A 566 13.82 33.06 -26.95
C GLY A 566 14.32 31.61 -27.06
N THR A 567 15.05 31.11 -26.07
CA THR A 567 15.60 29.74 -26.05
C THR A 567 14.92 28.88 -24.99
N ALA A 568 14.63 27.62 -25.33
CA ALA A 568 14.16 26.63 -24.38
C ALA A 568 15.16 26.44 -23.22
N LYS A 569 14.66 26.46 -21.99
CA LYS A 569 15.43 26.16 -20.79
C LYS A 569 14.79 24.95 -20.08
N TYR A 570 15.62 24.18 -19.39
CA TYR A 570 15.22 22.92 -18.77
C TYR A 570 15.61 22.91 -17.30
N ALA A 571 14.77 22.26 -16.50
CA ALA A 571 15.08 21.93 -15.12
C ALA A 571 16.29 20.98 -15.05
N PRO A 572 17.18 21.13 -14.06
CA PRO A 572 18.29 20.21 -13.86
C PRO A 572 17.82 18.76 -13.73
N ILE A 573 18.58 17.81 -14.28
CA ILE A 573 18.24 16.37 -14.22
C ILE A 573 18.42 15.77 -12.82
N ASP A 574 19.15 16.45 -11.96
CA ASP A 574 19.41 16.16 -10.55
C ASP A 574 18.59 17.06 -9.62
N GLY A 575 17.48 17.64 -10.10
CA GLY A 575 16.70 18.65 -9.39
C GLY A 575 16.32 18.29 -7.96
N PHE A 576 16.07 17.00 -7.68
CA PHE A 576 15.78 16.51 -6.34
C PHE A 576 16.94 16.61 -5.35
N LEU A 577 18.19 16.73 -5.80
CA LEU A 577 19.34 16.98 -4.92
C LEU A 577 19.53 18.46 -4.59
N THR A 578 18.85 19.36 -5.31
CA THR A 578 19.00 20.81 -5.14
C THR A 578 17.95 21.36 -4.18
N THR A 579 18.16 22.55 -3.62
CA THR A 579 17.19 23.24 -2.74
C THR A 579 16.48 24.41 -3.43
N LYS A 580 16.70 24.62 -4.73
CA LYS A 580 16.25 25.83 -5.47
C LYS A 580 14.73 25.97 -5.58
N ASP A 581 14.00 24.87 -5.44
CA ASP A 581 12.54 24.79 -5.49
C ASP A 581 11.91 24.45 -4.12
N VAL A 582 12.72 24.41 -3.07
CA VAL A 582 12.28 24.09 -1.70
C VAL A 582 11.81 25.37 -1.03
N LEU A 583 10.60 25.33 -0.48
CA LEU A 583 10.05 26.41 0.34
C LEU A 583 10.60 26.32 1.77
N PHE A 584 10.57 25.12 2.36
CA PHE A 584 11.14 24.80 3.66
C PHE A 584 11.32 23.29 3.86
N GLY A 585 12.26 22.91 4.71
CA GLY A 585 12.37 21.55 5.23
C GLY A 585 11.39 21.31 6.37
N LEU A 586 10.90 20.08 6.50
CA LEU A 586 9.99 19.66 7.56
C LEU A 586 10.58 18.44 8.26
N ARG A 587 10.69 18.48 9.59
CA ARG A 587 11.01 17.31 10.41
C ARG A 587 9.90 17.07 11.43
N LEU A 588 9.52 15.82 11.56
CA LEU A 588 8.44 15.35 12.41
C LEU A 588 8.97 14.20 13.26
N ARG A 589 8.64 14.21 14.55
CA ARG A 589 8.73 13.03 15.41
C ARG A 589 7.46 12.94 16.24
N MET A 590 6.92 11.75 16.37
CA MET A 590 5.74 11.45 17.19
C MET A 590 5.93 10.08 17.79
N ALA A 591 5.71 9.95 19.09
CA ALA A 591 5.74 8.68 19.80
C ALA A 591 4.65 8.66 20.88
N GLY A 592 4.10 7.50 21.14
CA GLY A 592 3.01 7.33 22.09
C GLY A 592 2.11 6.16 21.76
N SER A 593 0.82 6.31 22.01
CA SER A 593 -0.18 5.28 21.74
C SER A 593 -1.35 5.81 20.92
N VAL A 594 -1.98 4.92 20.15
CA VAL A 594 -3.18 5.20 19.36
C VAL A 594 -4.25 4.16 19.69
N ASP A 595 -5.46 4.63 19.96
CA ASP A 595 -6.65 3.80 20.01
C ASP A 595 -7.68 4.40 19.05
N MET A 596 -8.06 3.67 18.02
CA MET A 596 -8.86 4.21 16.94
C MET A 596 -9.79 3.19 16.32
N THR A 597 -10.81 3.70 15.64
CA THR A 597 -11.78 2.95 14.88
C THR A 597 -11.78 3.49 13.46
N MET A 598 -11.63 2.60 12.48
CA MET A 598 -12.00 2.90 11.10
C MET A 598 -13.47 2.53 10.93
N VAL A 599 -14.31 3.54 10.74
CA VAL A 599 -15.76 3.36 10.57
C VAL A 599 -16.03 3.25 9.07
N PRO A 600 -16.57 2.10 8.61
CA PRO A 600 -17.00 1.90 7.23
C PRO A 600 -18.05 2.92 6.79
N GLY A 601 -18.09 3.18 5.48
CA GLY A 601 -19.11 4.02 4.87
C GLY A 601 -20.51 3.39 4.92
N GLY A 602 -21.53 4.22 4.72
CA GLY A 602 -22.91 3.78 4.55
C GLY A 602 -23.15 3.11 3.20
N THR A 603 -24.40 2.71 2.96
CA THR A 603 -24.81 1.94 1.77
C THR A 603 -25.26 2.82 0.59
N THR A 604 -25.21 4.14 0.74
CA THR A 604 -25.59 5.12 -0.30
C THR A 604 -24.39 5.98 -0.70
N ALA A 605 -24.40 6.55 -1.91
CA ALA A 605 -23.34 7.43 -2.38
C ALA A 605 -23.07 8.63 -1.44
N GLU A 606 -24.12 9.15 -0.80
CA GLU A 606 -24.00 10.26 0.15
C GLU A 606 -23.29 9.86 1.44
N SER A 607 -23.48 8.62 1.89
CA SER A 607 -22.98 8.11 3.16
C SER A 607 -21.72 7.25 3.01
N ASN A 608 -21.30 6.93 1.80
CA ASN A 608 -20.06 6.19 1.55
C ASN A 608 -18.84 7.12 1.67
N PHE A 609 -18.13 6.98 2.78
CA PHE A 609 -16.86 7.66 3.05
C PHE A 609 -16.01 6.78 3.95
N ILE A 610 -14.72 7.04 3.98
CA ILE A 610 -13.83 6.41 4.95
C ILE A 610 -13.64 7.39 6.09
N SER A 611 -13.90 6.94 7.32
CA SER A 611 -13.59 7.74 8.50
C SER A 611 -12.71 7.02 9.50
N PHE A 612 -11.83 7.80 10.12
CA PHE A 612 -10.87 7.37 11.12
C PHE A 612 -11.05 8.25 12.35
N ASP A 613 -11.60 7.65 13.40
CA ASP A 613 -11.86 8.33 14.66
C ASP A 613 -11.04 7.68 15.75
N GLY A 614 -10.42 8.46 16.62
CA GLY A 614 -9.58 7.89 17.65
C GLY A 614 -8.98 8.89 18.61
N ASN A 615 -8.16 8.36 19.51
CA ASN A 615 -7.31 9.11 20.40
C ASN A 615 -5.85 8.78 20.13
N LEU A 616 -5.05 9.83 20.07
CA LEU A 616 -3.60 9.80 20.10
C LEU A 616 -3.13 10.31 21.47
N ASN A 617 -2.34 9.51 22.17
CA ASN A 617 -1.69 9.90 23.41
C ASN A 617 -0.19 10.06 23.15
N LEU A 618 0.28 11.31 23.05
CA LEU A 618 1.68 11.64 22.79
C LEU A 618 2.50 11.60 24.08
N THR A 619 3.52 10.75 24.09
CA THR A 619 4.55 10.70 25.14
C THR A 619 5.79 11.50 24.74
N SER A 620 5.99 11.70 23.43
CA SER A 620 7.01 12.56 22.86
C SER A 620 6.57 12.99 21.46
N GLY A 621 6.85 14.22 21.09
CA GLY A 621 6.54 14.72 19.77
C GLY A 621 7.34 15.97 19.45
N ALA A 622 7.50 16.26 18.17
CA ALA A 622 8.12 17.46 17.71
C ALA A 622 7.76 17.77 16.26
N VAL A 623 7.68 19.06 15.95
CA VAL A 623 7.51 19.59 14.61
C VAL A 623 8.53 20.69 14.41
N GLN A 624 9.38 20.55 13.40
CA GLN A 624 10.44 21.51 13.10
C GLN A 624 10.38 21.94 11.64
N ILE A 625 10.46 23.25 11.42
CA ILE A 625 10.55 23.87 10.10
C ILE A 625 11.98 24.34 9.92
N VAL A 626 12.60 23.94 8.80
CA VAL A 626 14.00 24.20 8.47
C VAL A 626 14.06 25.15 7.29
N GLU A 627 14.82 26.23 7.42
CA GLU A 627 15.08 27.14 6.31
C GLU A 627 16.06 26.47 5.31
N PRO A 628 15.75 26.46 3.99
CA PRO A 628 16.51 25.68 3.00
C PRO A 628 17.85 26.28 2.52
N VAL A 629 18.08 27.58 2.71
CA VAL A 629 19.29 28.35 2.36
C VAL A 629 20.35 28.29 3.46
N ASP A 630 19.98 28.58 4.71
CA ASP A 630 20.92 28.70 5.83
C ASP A 630 20.82 27.57 6.87
N GLY A 631 19.75 26.77 6.82
CA GLY A 631 19.56 25.61 7.71
C GLY A 631 19.06 25.96 9.10
N SER A 632 18.69 27.21 9.37
CA SER A 632 18.09 27.61 10.65
C SER A 632 16.75 26.91 10.88
N ILE A 633 16.40 26.68 12.15
CA ILE A 633 15.22 25.87 12.51
C ILE A 633 14.35 26.62 13.52
N ILE A 634 13.05 26.55 13.31
CA ILE A 634 12.03 26.82 14.34
C ILE A 634 11.37 25.50 14.74
N GLY A 635 11.37 25.20 16.04
CA GLY A 635 10.93 23.91 16.56
C GLY A 635 9.86 24.04 17.65
N LEU A 636 8.81 23.23 17.51
CA LEU A 636 7.89 22.87 18.59
C LEU A 636 8.33 21.51 19.09
N ASP A 637 9.08 21.46 20.19
CA ASP A 637 9.70 20.23 20.67
C ASP A 637 9.06 19.75 21.98
N ASN A 638 9.27 18.46 22.28
CA ASN A 638 8.75 17.80 23.49
C ASN A 638 7.23 17.96 23.65
N ILE A 639 6.51 17.76 22.56
CA ILE A 639 5.05 17.76 22.50
C ILE A 639 4.52 16.51 23.22
N THR A 640 3.66 16.71 24.21
CA THR A 640 3.02 15.63 24.99
C THR A 640 1.55 15.94 25.24
N GLY A 641 0.74 14.92 25.51
CA GLY A 641 -0.67 15.09 25.85
C GLY A 641 -1.60 14.29 24.95
N LYS A 642 -2.92 14.49 25.10
CA LYS A 642 -3.94 13.70 24.43
C LYS A 642 -4.67 14.50 23.35
N LEU A 643 -4.73 13.95 22.16
CA LEU A 643 -5.44 14.49 21.01
C LEU A 643 -6.49 13.48 20.56
N GLY A 644 -7.76 13.86 20.59
CA GLY A 644 -8.79 13.15 19.83
C GLY A 644 -8.69 13.55 18.36
N PHE A 645 -8.90 12.62 17.44
CA PHE A 645 -8.97 12.92 16.03
C PHE A 645 -10.23 12.30 15.40
N SER A 646 -10.76 12.98 14.40
CA SER A 646 -11.85 12.52 13.56
C SER A 646 -11.58 13.01 12.15
N ASN A 647 -11.23 12.07 11.27
CA ASN A 647 -10.81 12.36 9.91
C ASN A 647 -11.70 11.61 8.92
N GLN A 648 -12.11 12.26 7.84
CA GLN A 648 -12.94 11.68 6.81
C GLN A 648 -12.36 11.98 5.44
N ILE A 649 -12.36 10.97 4.57
CA ILE A 649 -11.97 11.09 3.16
C ILE A 649 -13.17 10.67 2.32
N LYS A 650 -13.65 11.59 1.48
CA LYS A 650 -14.78 11.35 0.60
C LYS A 650 -14.43 11.70 -0.84
N ILE A 651 -14.58 10.72 -1.73
CA ILE A 651 -14.48 10.88 -3.17
C ILE A 651 -15.91 11.09 -3.69
N HIS A 652 -16.07 12.12 -4.51
CA HIS A 652 -17.31 12.46 -5.20
C HIS A 652 -17.16 12.20 -6.70
N LYS A 653 -18.18 12.55 -7.48
CA LYS A 653 -18.16 12.43 -8.94
C LYS A 653 -17.06 13.26 -9.62
N ASP A 654 -16.64 14.37 -9.01
CA ASP A 654 -15.72 15.35 -9.61
C ASP A 654 -14.73 16.02 -8.64
N ASN A 655 -14.75 15.62 -7.36
CA ASN A 655 -13.90 16.21 -6.34
C ASN A 655 -13.57 15.22 -5.20
N VAL A 656 -12.59 15.58 -4.38
CA VAL A 656 -12.21 14.82 -3.19
C VAL A 656 -12.17 15.74 -1.97
N ASP A 657 -12.89 15.36 -0.92
CA ASP A 657 -12.96 16.04 0.37
C ASP A 657 -12.09 15.35 1.42
N PHE A 658 -11.27 16.15 2.09
CA PHE A 658 -10.51 15.79 3.27
C PHE A 658 -10.98 16.64 4.46
N ASN A 659 -11.73 16.01 5.35
CA ASN A 659 -12.21 16.66 6.57
C ASN A 659 -11.41 16.13 7.75
N THR A 660 -10.71 17.01 8.46
CA THR A 660 -9.89 16.63 9.62
C THR A 660 -10.30 17.45 10.83
N ALA A 661 -10.47 16.80 11.97
CA ALA A 661 -10.73 17.44 13.23
C ALA A 661 -9.82 16.88 14.32
N PHE A 662 -9.15 17.77 15.06
CA PHE A 662 -8.37 17.44 16.24
C PHE A 662 -9.02 18.08 17.47
N THR A 663 -9.38 17.26 18.45
CA THR A 663 -9.90 17.71 19.74
C THR A 663 -8.77 17.63 20.76
N ILE A 664 -8.34 18.79 21.26
CA ILE A 664 -7.28 18.88 22.25
C ILE A 664 -7.85 18.53 23.62
N ASN A 665 -7.15 17.66 24.36
CA ASN A 665 -7.58 17.17 25.67
C ASN A 665 -9.06 16.69 25.68
N PRO A 666 -9.40 15.65 24.89
CA PRO A 666 -10.80 15.26 24.68
C PRO A 666 -11.51 14.84 25.97
N ASN A 667 -10.77 14.35 26.96
CA ASN A 667 -11.29 13.95 28.27
C ASN A 667 -11.50 15.14 29.23
N LYS A 668 -10.93 16.32 28.91
CA LYS A 668 -10.92 17.51 29.77
C LYS A 668 -10.32 17.25 31.16
N ASP A 669 -9.27 16.45 31.22
CA ASP A 669 -8.55 16.14 32.46
C ASP A 669 -7.15 16.76 32.46
N ALA A 670 -6.52 16.88 33.63
CA ALA A 670 -5.21 17.52 33.76
C ALA A 670 -4.06 16.69 33.13
N ALA A 671 -4.25 15.38 32.98
CA ALA A 671 -3.26 14.47 32.41
C ALA A 671 -3.24 14.53 30.87
N GLY A 672 -4.37 14.84 30.24
CA GLY A 672 -4.55 14.92 28.79
C GLY A 672 -4.21 16.28 28.17
N VAL A 673 -3.81 17.27 28.96
CA VAL A 673 -3.41 18.61 28.48
C VAL A 673 -2.27 18.50 27.47
N LEU A 674 -2.44 19.12 26.30
CA LEU A 674 -1.40 19.19 25.29
C LEU A 674 -0.37 20.24 25.69
N ARG A 675 0.88 19.83 25.84
CA ARG A 675 2.00 20.70 26.20
C ARG A 675 3.08 20.65 25.14
N ILE A 676 3.55 21.81 24.72
CA ILE A 676 4.77 22.00 23.93
C ILE A 676 5.79 22.59 24.87
N LYS A 677 6.61 21.73 25.49
CA LYS A 677 7.50 22.14 26.57
C LYS A 677 8.56 23.13 26.08
N ASP A 678 9.04 22.96 24.85
CA ASP A 678 10.16 23.71 24.32
C ASP A 678 9.82 24.26 22.93
N PHE A 679 9.40 25.52 22.89
CA PHE A 679 9.41 26.31 21.67
C PHE A 679 10.82 26.86 21.46
N ASN A 680 11.52 26.42 20.42
CA ASN A 680 12.94 26.66 20.21
C ASN A 680 13.24 27.33 18.88
N LEU A 681 14.29 28.16 18.87
CA LEU A 681 15.00 28.55 17.66
C LEU A 681 16.38 27.89 17.65
N TYR A 682 16.80 27.42 16.49
CA TYR A 682 18.13 26.87 16.27
C TYR A 682 18.84 27.74 15.22
N PRO A 683 19.64 28.72 15.66
CA PRO A 683 20.40 29.54 14.72
C PRO A 683 21.43 28.68 14.00
N ALA A 684 21.58 28.87 12.69
CA ALA A 684 22.56 28.12 11.91
C ALA A 684 23.84 28.93 11.68
N THR A 685 24.98 28.26 11.67
CA THR A 685 26.27 28.83 11.26
C THR A 685 26.85 27.99 10.14
N GLY A 686 26.96 28.57 8.94
CA GLY A 686 27.47 27.85 7.77
C GLY A 686 26.63 26.64 7.35
N GLY A 687 25.30 26.70 7.46
CA GLY A 687 24.40 25.60 7.10
C GLY A 687 24.20 24.55 8.20
N VAL A 688 24.90 24.66 9.32
CA VAL A 688 24.80 23.70 10.45
C VAL A 688 23.95 24.32 11.56
N PRO A 689 22.82 23.68 11.95
CA PRO A 689 22.02 24.13 13.08
C PRO A 689 22.85 24.12 14.37
N GLY A 690 22.84 25.25 15.09
CA GLY A 690 23.45 25.41 16.40
C GLY A 690 22.56 24.89 17.53
N ASN A 691 22.96 25.17 18.77
CA ASN A 691 22.22 24.75 19.96
C ASN A 691 20.85 25.43 20.04
N ALA A 692 19.86 24.71 20.57
CA ALA A 692 18.51 25.22 20.80
C ALA A 692 18.52 26.44 21.73
N GLN A 693 17.82 27.50 21.31
CA GLN A 693 17.49 28.66 22.12
C GLN A 693 15.99 28.61 22.46
N ARG A 694 15.68 28.27 23.71
CA ARG A 694 14.30 28.13 24.18
C ARG A 694 13.65 29.50 24.35
N LEU A 695 12.56 29.71 23.62
CA LEU A 695 11.71 30.89 23.70
C LEU A 695 10.60 30.75 24.74
N GLY A 696 10.11 29.53 24.99
CA GLY A 696 9.06 29.32 25.99
C GLY A 696 8.38 27.95 25.94
N GLU A 697 7.21 27.87 26.59
CA GLU A 697 6.33 26.71 26.65
C GLU A 697 4.91 27.12 26.22
N MET A 698 4.21 26.25 25.49
CA MET A 698 2.80 26.43 25.13
C MET A 698 1.96 25.33 25.77
N VAL A 699 0.81 25.69 26.33
CA VAL A 699 -0.11 24.76 26.99
C VAL A 699 -1.52 24.97 26.43
N PHE A 700 -2.12 23.89 25.94
CA PHE A 700 -3.49 23.86 25.45
C PHE A 700 -4.33 22.94 26.33
N THR A 701 -5.19 23.53 27.15
CA THR A 701 -6.02 22.79 28.12
C THR A 701 -7.28 22.18 27.49
N GLY A 702 -7.65 22.64 26.30
CA GLY A 702 -8.76 22.14 25.49
C GLY A 702 -8.91 22.93 24.19
N GLY A 703 -9.80 22.48 23.32
CA GLY A 703 -10.10 23.15 22.05
C GLY A 703 -10.35 22.17 20.92
N LYS A 704 -10.79 22.68 19.77
CA LYS A 704 -10.98 21.88 18.56
C LYS A 704 -10.38 22.63 17.37
N ILE A 705 -9.51 21.96 16.63
CA ILE A 705 -8.97 22.44 15.36
C ILE A 705 -9.67 21.64 14.27
N THR A 706 -10.27 22.32 13.30
CA THR A 706 -10.94 21.69 12.16
C THR A 706 -10.38 22.25 10.87
N SER A 707 -10.12 21.37 9.90
CA SER A 707 -9.76 21.73 8.53
C SER A 707 -10.65 20.97 7.57
N ASN A 708 -11.13 21.67 6.54
CA ASN A 708 -11.76 21.09 5.38
C ASN A 708 -10.92 21.49 4.16
N PHE A 709 -10.46 20.49 3.42
CA PHE A 709 -9.69 20.66 2.20
C PHE A 709 -10.37 19.89 1.07
N ASN A 710 -10.82 20.62 0.05
CA ASN A 710 -11.43 20.06 -1.15
C ASN A 710 -10.46 20.19 -2.33
N ILE A 711 -10.34 19.12 -3.12
CA ILE A 711 -9.63 19.14 -4.40
C ILE A 711 -10.66 18.98 -5.51
N THR A 712 -10.85 20.02 -6.31
CA THR A 712 -11.62 19.98 -7.56
C THR A 712 -10.68 20.27 -8.73
N PRO A 713 -10.34 19.26 -9.55
CA PRO A 713 -9.54 19.47 -10.75
C PRO A 713 -10.33 20.24 -11.83
N HIS A 714 -9.64 21.11 -12.57
CA HIS A 714 -10.23 21.95 -13.63
C HIS A 714 -9.66 21.67 -15.01
#